data_AF-A0A843EVQ9-F1
#
_entry.id   AF-A0A843EVQ9-F1
#
_cell.length_a   1.000
_cell.length_b   1.000
_cell.length_c   1.000
_cell.angle_alpha   90.00
_cell.angle_beta   90.00
_cell.angle_gamma   90.00
#
_symmetry.space_group_name_H-M   'P 1'
#
loop_
_entity.id
_entity.type
_entity.pdbx_description
1 polymer ?
#
loop_
_entity_poly.entity_id
_entity_poly.type
_entity_poly.pdbx_seq_one_letter_code
_entity_poly.pdbx_strand_id
1 'polypeptide(L)'
;MKIKKIMIFALLILCFVSISAVNAEDMTNASQTSDINDEIVTMVNNDDVLAFEEVIYFNASSANDGDGSKANPYKYVTNARIEYGDTAYFANGVYEIDELIDIYSNSETTQVKFYGESAEGTILKSTFGTVPIFVNDNARLYVWDMTFDCAVIQNQGTLEAHNVIFKNGRGADAYYTSPEYNDIFGGDIYSPGSIYFAGYGMPSYLTLDNCTFMNNSAVYGGSIYHKNGVTVIKNSKFYDSHSQLYGGVLATDGGSIIIENCIFDDCYAEGDAGGAIYAKVTNLTVKNTDFSNGHGDFGGAICNLNAVLDISNCNFNNNTAKLEGGAIYQMYGKFSLRNSNITLAEARDGGAIFIDNCTSTEMNNVKIKDTSAIRKGGAIFSNNNNLVLNDVGFENNVAGDDTIIHDQKGYEYDIDYNSNYTMMKYNSSYTGVLPSRYSLVENGLSTPIRDQQAGGNCWAFAGIAALESCILKATGISYDLSEENVKNLVELYSAYGWKYSTNEGGHDEMTYGNLLSWIGPVLESDDKYDDLSTLSTLLDPVMHVQNVYYLPARTSYSDNDAMKRAILDYGAVAVNIFMDQTNPLVWNEDKAAYYYVFGGYSPNHAVTIVGWDDTYPKSNFPMGDMAECDGAWIVKNSWGTGWGDEGYFYVSYCDPIVYALNNSHNAYTFILNDTVRYNRNYQYDIGGMT
;
A
#
# COMPACT_ATOMS: atom_id res chain seq x y z
N MET A 1 -35.48 2.36 60.75
CA MET A 1 -35.24 1.28 61.73
C MET A 1 -33.95 0.56 61.34
N LYS A 2 -32.88 0.72 62.14
CA LYS A 2 -31.55 0.05 62.16
C LYS A 2 -30.68 0.19 60.88
N ILE A 3 -29.54 0.89 60.79
CA ILE A 3 -28.37 1.23 61.65
C ILE A 3 -27.35 0.08 61.88
N LYS A 4 -26.07 0.36 61.49
CA LYS A 4 -24.73 -0.17 61.91
C LYS A 4 -24.25 -1.47 61.25
N LYS A 5 -22.96 -1.72 60.91
CA LYS A 5 -21.61 -1.16 61.22
C LYS A 5 -20.61 -1.75 60.18
N ILE A 6 -19.73 -0.99 59.53
CA ILE A 6 -18.28 -0.79 59.81
C ILE A 6 -17.49 -2.05 60.20
N MET A 7 -16.54 -2.49 59.34
CA MET A 7 -15.12 -2.66 59.70
C MET A 7 -14.19 -2.85 58.48
N ILE A 8 -13.03 -2.20 58.58
CA ILE A 8 -11.88 -2.07 57.67
C ILE A 8 -10.85 -3.17 58.00
N PHE A 9 -10.19 -3.79 57.00
CA PHE A 9 -8.70 -3.84 56.86
C PHE A 9 -8.25 -4.58 55.58
N ALA A 10 -7.09 -4.14 55.11
CA ALA A 10 -6.47 -4.30 53.79
C ALA A 10 -5.83 -5.66 53.49
N LEU A 11 -5.63 -5.97 52.20
CA LEU A 11 -4.29 -6.24 51.65
C LEU A 11 -4.23 -6.07 50.12
N LEU A 12 -3.06 -5.59 49.69
CA LEU A 12 -2.61 -5.23 48.34
C LEU A 12 -2.75 -6.36 47.30
N ILE A 13 -2.97 -6.00 46.03
CA ILE A 13 -1.94 -5.93 44.96
C ILE A 13 -2.50 -5.06 43.83
N LEU A 14 -1.79 -3.98 43.53
CA LEU A 14 -2.02 -3.02 42.46
C LEU A 14 -0.86 -3.21 41.47
N CYS A 15 -1.16 -3.48 40.20
CA CYS A 15 -0.24 -3.27 39.09
C CYS A 15 -1.00 -2.44 38.05
N PHE A 16 -0.94 -1.12 38.22
CA PHE A 16 -1.16 -0.18 37.14
C PHE A 16 0.22 0.35 36.75
N VAL A 17 0.63 0.13 35.51
CA VAL A 17 1.72 0.91 34.90
C VAL A 17 1.04 2.14 34.31
N SER A 18 1.23 3.27 35.00
CA SER A 18 0.85 4.60 34.52
C SER A 18 1.88 5.05 33.48
N ILE A 19 1.39 5.38 32.28
CA ILE A 19 2.09 6.20 31.30
C ILE A 19 2.09 7.63 31.84
N SER A 20 3.27 8.18 32.14
CA SER A 20 3.44 9.59 32.48
C SER A 20 3.66 10.41 31.21
N ALA A 21 2.75 11.34 30.96
CA ALA A 21 2.93 12.44 30.02
C ALA A 21 4.03 13.37 30.54
N VAL A 22 4.98 13.75 29.67
CA VAL A 22 5.93 14.82 29.95
C VAL A 22 5.36 16.12 29.36
N ASN A 23 5.06 17.06 30.25
CA ASN A 23 4.65 18.42 29.91
C ASN A 23 5.84 19.24 29.43
N ALA A 24 5.56 20.08 28.44
CA ALA A 24 6.35 21.25 28.09
C ALA A 24 6.26 22.28 29.22
N GLU A 25 7.40 22.65 29.81
CA GLU A 25 7.67 23.94 30.45
C GLU A 25 9.13 23.93 30.92
N ASP A 26 10.03 24.53 30.13
CA ASP A 26 11.15 25.35 30.63
C ASP A 26 11.87 26.01 29.45
N MET A 27 11.26 27.08 28.94
CA MET A 27 11.95 28.12 28.18
C MET A 27 12.04 29.37 29.06
N THR A 28 13.23 29.66 29.62
CA THR A 28 13.72 31.03 29.84
C THR A 28 15.23 31.01 30.08
N ASN A 29 16.04 31.36 29.08
CA ASN A 29 16.70 32.67 29.07
C ASN A 29 17.62 32.85 27.85
N ALA A 30 17.55 34.06 27.32
CA ALA A 30 17.99 34.47 26.01
C ALA A 30 19.45 34.95 25.95
N SER A 31 19.91 35.04 24.70
CA SER A 31 20.96 35.92 24.16
C SER A 31 22.41 35.54 24.47
N GLN A 32 23.18 35.24 23.43
CA GLN A 32 24.02 36.26 22.80
C GLN A 32 24.39 35.86 21.36
N THR A 33 24.16 36.79 20.45
CA THR A 33 24.74 36.86 19.12
C THR A 33 26.25 37.09 19.23
N SER A 34 27.06 36.35 18.47
CA SER A 34 28.37 36.85 18.03
C SER A 34 28.79 36.23 16.70
N ASP A 35 28.81 37.11 15.71
CA ASP A 35 29.63 37.22 14.51
C ASP A 35 30.59 36.09 14.11
N ILE A 36 30.54 35.85 12.80
CA ILE A 36 31.49 35.18 11.92
C ILE A 36 32.92 35.64 12.19
N ASN A 37 33.87 34.69 12.30
CA ASN A 37 35.24 34.87 11.84
C ASN A 37 35.85 33.54 11.41
N ASP A 38 36.37 33.54 10.17
CA ASP A 38 37.41 32.64 9.68
C ASP A 38 38.54 32.53 10.71
N GLU A 39 38.95 31.30 11.06
CA GLU A 39 40.37 30.89 11.11
C GLU A 39 40.53 29.45 11.65
N ILE A 40 41.03 28.58 10.78
CA ILE A 40 42.05 27.53 11.02
C ILE A 40 41.87 26.65 12.27
N VAL A 41 41.39 25.42 12.03
CA VAL A 41 41.37 24.31 13.00
C VAL A 41 42.80 23.90 13.37
N THR A 42 43.17 24.04 14.65
CA THR A 42 44.30 23.33 15.27
C THR A 42 43.82 22.27 16.25
N MET A 43 44.35 21.06 16.04
CA MET A 43 44.16 19.82 16.81
C MET A 43 44.53 19.96 18.29
N VAL A 44 43.73 19.35 19.18
CA VAL A 44 44.15 18.99 20.54
C VAL A 44 43.75 17.54 20.81
N ASN A 45 44.75 16.70 21.06
CA ASN A 45 44.58 15.35 21.63
C ASN A 45 44.18 15.45 23.11
N ASN A 46 43.27 14.58 23.54
CA ASN A 46 43.32 14.01 24.89
C ASN A 46 42.70 12.62 24.88
N ASP A 47 43.51 11.65 25.29
CA ASP A 47 43.16 10.28 25.57
C ASP A 47 42.26 10.19 26.81
N ASP A 48 41.08 9.60 26.67
CA ASP A 48 40.42 8.78 27.69
C ASP A 48 39.28 7.97 27.02
N VAL A 49 39.57 6.68 26.75
CA VAL A 49 38.67 5.66 26.15
C VAL A 49 37.91 6.16 24.91
N LEU A 50 38.63 6.42 23.84
CA LEU A 50 38.04 6.76 22.54
C LEU A 50 37.73 5.45 21.78
N ALA A 51 36.47 5.26 21.41
CA ALA A 51 36.13 4.34 20.34
C ALA A 51 36.99 4.70 19.12
N PHE A 52 37.52 3.68 18.43
CA PHE A 52 38.32 3.84 17.22
C PHE A 52 37.47 4.50 16.12
N GLU A 53 37.35 5.84 16.09
CA GLU A 53 36.92 6.57 14.91
C GLU A 53 38.16 6.76 14.02
N GLU A 54 38.32 5.96 12.96
CA GLU A 54 39.39 6.17 11.99
C GLU A 54 38.99 7.31 11.03
N VAL A 55 39.94 8.21 10.78
CA VAL A 55 39.72 9.36 9.88
C VAL A 55 40.39 9.07 8.55
N ILE A 56 39.57 8.95 7.50
CA ILE A 56 40.01 8.62 6.15
C ILE A 56 39.72 9.77 5.18
N TYR A 57 40.58 9.93 4.17
CA TYR A 57 40.52 10.99 3.18
C TYR A 57 40.44 10.42 1.77
N PHE A 58 39.51 10.95 0.97
CA PHE A 58 39.31 10.65 -0.43
C PHE A 58 39.62 11.86 -1.30
N ASN A 59 40.30 11.63 -2.42
CA ASN A 59 40.54 12.64 -3.44
C ASN A 59 40.62 11.99 -4.83
N ALA A 60 39.55 12.14 -5.62
CA ALA A 60 39.45 11.58 -6.97
C ALA A 60 40.54 12.10 -7.93
N SER A 61 41.10 13.29 -7.65
CA SER A 61 42.16 13.91 -8.45
C SER A 61 43.56 13.39 -8.11
N SER A 62 43.69 12.53 -7.10
CA SER A 62 44.98 11.94 -6.73
C SER A 62 45.62 11.17 -7.89
N ALA A 63 46.94 11.32 -8.02
CA ALA A 63 47.71 10.64 -9.06
C ALA A 63 47.73 9.12 -8.85
N ASN A 64 47.81 8.68 -7.59
CA ASN A 64 47.80 7.28 -7.18
C ASN A 64 46.69 7.04 -6.18
N ASP A 65 46.30 5.79 -6.03
CA ASP A 65 45.39 5.35 -5.00
C ASP A 65 46.17 5.09 -3.70
N GLY A 66 45.91 5.92 -2.69
CA GLY A 66 46.73 6.00 -1.49
C GLY A 66 46.33 5.03 -0.37
N ASP A 67 46.64 5.42 0.86
CA ASP A 67 46.38 4.66 2.10
C ASP A 67 45.29 5.31 2.96
N GLY A 68 44.55 6.28 2.42
CA GLY A 68 43.48 6.98 3.13
C GLY A 68 43.96 8.08 4.06
N SER A 69 45.27 8.27 4.25
CA SER A 69 45.78 9.38 5.03
C SER A 69 45.64 10.71 4.28
N LYS A 70 45.63 11.83 5.00
CA LYS A 70 45.55 13.18 4.39
C LYS A 70 46.67 13.46 3.38
N ALA A 71 47.85 12.86 3.57
CA ALA A 71 49.00 13.04 2.68
C ALA A 71 48.94 12.12 1.45
N ASN A 72 48.22 11.01 1.53
CA ASN A 72 48.10 9.99 0.50
C ASN A 72 46.66 9.45 0.48
N PRO A 73 45.67 10.27 0.08
CA PRO A 73 44.26 9.92 0.18
C PRO A 73 43.87 8.80 -0.78
N TYR A 74 42.79 8.10 -0.46
CA TYR A 74 42.18 7.13 -1.36
C TYR A 74 41.63 7.82 -2.61
N LYS A 75 41.82 7.20 -3.78
CA LYS A 75 41.29 7.69 -5.04
C LYS A 75 39.90 7.12 -5.34
N TYR A 76 39.69 5.85 -5.01
CA TYR A 76 38.44 5.12 -5.26
C TYR A 76 37.68 4.87 -3.97
N VAL A 77 36.35 4.82 -4.07
CA VAL A 77 35.44 4.49 -2.97
C VAL A 77 35.04 3.03 -3.14
N THR A 78 35.43 2.20 -2.18
CA THR A 78 35.21 0.74 -2.19
C THR A 78 34.75 0.32 -0.80
N ASN A 79 33.91 -0.71 -0.69
CA ASN A 79 33.38 -1.24 0.57
C ASN A 79 34.48 -1.52 1.60
N ALA A 80 35.61 -2.09 1.15
CA ALA A 80 36.74 -2.44 2.01
C ALA A 80 37.50 -1.24 2.63
N ARG A 81 37.07 0.01 2.38
CA ARG A 81 37.74 1.23 2.86
C ARG A 81 36.92 2.05 3.85
N ILE A 82 35.64 1.70 4.04
CA ILE A 82 34.74 2.42 4.93
C ILE A 82 34.25 1.39 5.94
N GLU A 83 34.87 1.40 7.12
CA GLU A 83 34.50 0.55 8.23
C GLU A 83 33.56 1.28 9.20
N TYR A 84 33.01 0.51 10.12
CA TYR A 84 32.10 1.00 11.14
C TYR A 84 32.85 1.96 12.09
N GLY A 85 32.29 3.16 12.32
CA GLY A 85 32.93 4.20 13.15
C GLY A 85 33.76 5.21 12.36
N ASP A 86 33.96 4.99 11.05
CA ASP A 86 34.82 5.86 10.25
C ASP A 86 34.24 7.25 10.02
N THR A 87 35.15 8.23 9.95
CA THR A 87 34.88 9.56 9.42
C THR A 87 35.62 9.74 8.10
N ALA A 88 34.87 9.81 7.01
CA ALA A 88 35.37 9.96 5.65
C ALA A 88 35.24 11.40 5.13
N TYR A 89 36.36 12.00 4.75
CA TYR A 89 36.41 13.32 4.11
C TYR A 89 36.67 13.18 2.61
N PHE A 90 35.83 13.80 1.78
CA PHE A 90 35.90 13.72 0.33
C PHE A 90 36.21 15.09 -0.27
N ALA A 91 37.38 15.23 -0.89
CA ALA A 91 37.69 16.42 -1.70
C ALA A 91 36.73 16.51 -2.90
N ASN A 92 36.59 17.70 -3.48
CA ASN A 92 35.82 17.90 -4.71
C ASN A 92 36.31 16.95 -5.82
N GLY A 93 35.38 16.28 -6.48
CA GLY A 93 35.62 15.26 -7.48
C GLY A 93 34.41 14.33 -7.67
N VAL A 94 34.46 13.54 -8.74
CA VAL A 94 33.48 12.48 -9.01
C VAL A 94 34.08 11.14 -8.57
N TYR A 95 33.38 10.46 -7.68
CA TYR A 95 33.72 9.16 -7.14
C TYR A 95 32.70 8.15 -7.65
N GLU A 96 33.15 7.22 -8.49
CA GLU A 96 32.29 6.12 -8.96
C GLU A 96 32.18 5.06 -7.86
N ILE A 97 30.94 4.64 -7.58
CA ILE A 97 30.61 3.49 -6.75
C ILE A 97 30.21 2.36 -7.70
N ASP A 98 31.01 1.30 -7.74
CA ASP A 98 30.82 0.10 -8.56
C ASP A 98 30.54 -1.16 -7.71
N GLU A 99 30.56 -1.02 -6.38
CA GLU A 99 30.24 -2.08 -5.43
C GLU A 99 29.43 -1.53 -4.24
N LEU A 100 28.72 -2.43 -3.55
CA LEU A 100 27.92 -2.11 -2.38
C LEU A 100 28.78 -1.61 -1.22
N ILE A 101 28.46 -0.42 -0.69
CA ILE A 101 28.97 0.10 0.58
C ILE A 101 28.01 -0.33 1.68
N ASP A 102 28.44 -1.26 2.53
CA ASP A 102 27.62 -1.86 3.58
C ASP A 102 27.93 -1.24 4.94
N ILE A 103 27.06 -0.36 5.41
CA ILE A 103 27.17 0.32 6.70
C ILE A 103 26.46 -0.54 7.75
N TYR A 104 27.25 -1.32 8.48
CA TYR A 104 26.78 -2.14 9.59
C TYR A 104 27.28 -1.61 10.94
N SER A 105 26.69 -2.11 12.02
CA SER A 105 27.06 -1.73 13.37
C SER A 105 27.31 -2.93 14.28
N ASN A 106 28.27 -2.80 15.20
CA ASN A 106 28.49 -3.72 16.31
C ASN A 106 27.91 -3.21 17.64
N SER A 107 27.32 -2.00 17.67
CA SER A 107 26.76 -1.36 18.86
C SER A 107 25.68 -0.32 18.53
N GLU A 108 24.79 0.02 19.45
CA GLU A 108 23.81 1.11 19.22
C GLU A 108 24.43 2.52 19.08
N THR A 109 25.75 2.65 19.20
CA THR A 109 26.47 3.93 19.18
C THR A 109 27.38 4.12 17.96
N THR A 110 27.53 3.13 17.10
CA THR A 110 28.48 3.20 15.97
C THR A 110 27.92 4.07 14.84
N GLN A 111 28.72 5.02 14.38
CA GLN A 111 28.33 6.06 13.41
C GLN A 111 29.36 6.11 12.29
N VAL A 112 28.91 6.15 11.05
CA VAL A 112 29.75 6.46 9.90
C VAL A 112 29.40 7.87 9.42
N LYS A 113 30.41 8.69 9.15
CA LYS A 113 30.24 10.10 8.77
C LYS A 113 30.90 10.38 7.44
N PHE A 114 30.16 10.90 6.48
CA PHE A 114 30.66 11.36 5.18
C PHE A 114 30.62 12.90 5.14
N TYR A 115 31.77 13.50 4.88
CA TYR A 115 31.93 14.95 4.71
C TYR A 115 32.48 15.25 3.33
N GLY A 116 31.66 15.80 2.45
CA GLY A 116 32.15 16.39 1.21
C GLY A 116 32.76 17.78 1.42
N GLU A 117 33.62 18.18 0.50
CA GLU A 117 34.17 19.54 0.45
C GLU A 117 33.10 20.54 0.00
N SER A 118 32.19 20.12 -0.88
CA SER A 118 31.01 20.92 -1.26
C SER A 118 29.92 20.07 -1.90
N ALA A 119 28.66 20.47 -1.69
CA ALA A 119 27.49 19.77 -2.25
C ALA A 119 27.58 19.62 -3.77
N GLU A 120 27.97 20.67 -4.50
CA GLU A 120 28.06 20.63 -5.97
C GLU A 120 29.33 19.95 -6.50
N GLY A 121 30.43 20.01 -5.74
CA GLY A 121 31.75 19.57 -6.20
C GLY A 121 32.12 18.15 -5.79
N THR A 122 31.58 17.63 -4.68
CA THR A 122 31.81 16.26 -4.21
C THR A 122 30.65 15.37 -4.64
N ILE A 123 30.88 14.49 -5.62
CA ILE A 123 29.82 13.69 -6.25
C ILE A 123 30.13 12.21 -6.08
N LEU A 124 29.28 11.48 -5.35
CA LEU A 124 29.23 10.03 -5.35
C LEU A 124 28.25 9.57 -6.43
N LYS A 125 28.75 8.85 -7.43
CA LYS A 125 27.96 8.41 -8.58
C LYS A 125 27.90 6.90 -8.63
N SER A 126 26.70 6.33 -8.63
CA SER A 126 26.55 4.91 -8.88
C SER A 126 26.66 4.61 -10.37
N THR A 127 27.46 3.61 -10.72
CA THR A 127 27.36 2.89 -12.00
C THR A 127 26.79 1.48 -11.79
N PHE A 128 26.48 1.15 -10.54
CA PHE A 128 25.96 -0.12 -10.08
C PHE A 128 24.44 -0.14 -10.26
N GLY A 129 23.91 -1.17 -10.94
CA GLY A 129 22.49 -1.29 -11.30
C GLY A 129 21.55 -1.68 -10.16
N THR A 130 22.01 -1.60 -8.92
CA THR A 130 21.27 -1.93 -7.68
C THR A 130 21.56 -0.86 -6.63
N VAL A 131 21.14 -1.07 -5.39
CA VAL A 131 21.44 -0.18 -4.25
C VAL A 131 22.95 -0.13 -3.95
N PRO A 132 23.64 1.01 -4.15
CA PRO A 132 25.08 1.13 -3.84
C PRO A 132 25.40 1.36 -2.36
N ILE A 133 24.45 1.82 -1.54
CA ILE A 133 24.71 2.11 -0.11
C ILE A 133 23.59 1.50 0.74
N PHE A 134 23.97 0.64 1.69
CA PHE A 134 23.05 -0.02 2.59
C PHE A 134 23.36 0.35 4.05
N VAL A 135 22.38 0.90 4.76
CA VAL A 135 22.48 1.23 6.19
C VAL A 135 21.65 0.23 6.96
N ASN A 136 22.32 -0.71 7.63
CA ASN A 136 21.69 -1.79 8.38
C ASN A 136 20.91 -1.29 9.60
N ASP A 137 20.08 -2.19 10.16
CA ASP A 137 19.49 -2.03 11.48
C ASP A 137 20.56 -1.60 12.52
N ASN A 138 20.22 -0.62 13.35
CA ASN A 138 21.09 -0.02 14.40
C ASN A 138 22.32 0.75 13.91
N ALA A 139 22.61 0.78 12.61
CA ALA A 139 23.67 1.61 12.06
C ALA A 139 23.22 3.06 11.87
N ARG A 140 24.17 3.99 11.92
CA ARG A 140 23.91 5.41 11.65
C ARG A 140 24.85 5.91 10.58
N LEU A 141 24.29 6.48 9.53
CA LEU A 141 25.02 7.19 8.49
C LEU A 141 24.68 8.68 8.57
N TYR A 142 25.72 9.49 8.68
CA TYR A 142 25.59 10.94 8.61
C TYR A 142 26.30 11.46 7.36
N VAL A 143 25.68 12.39 6.65
CA VAL A 143 26.19 12.91 5.38
C VAL A 143 26.09 14.43 5.30
N TRP A 144 27.19 15.08 4.92
CA TRP A 144 27.27 16.52 4.72
C TRP A 144 27.89 16.89 3.38
N ASP A 145 27.39 17.98 2.79
CA ASP A 145 28.05 18.75 1.75
C ASP A 145 28.49 17.91 0.54
N MET A 146 27.61 17.06 0.02
CA MET A 146 27.90 16.25 -1.17
C MET A 146 26.67 15.96 -2.04
N THR A 147 26.90 15.36 -3.22
CA THR A 147 25.86 14.89 -4.14
C THR A 147 25.88 13.37 -4.26
N PHE A 148 24.70 12.75 -4.24
CA PHE A 148 24.44 11.39 -4.72
C PHE A 148 23.79 11.44 -6.11
N ASP A 149 24.44 10.87 -7.12
CA ASP A 149 23.98 10.83 -8.52
C ASP A 149 23.72 9.38 -8.94
N CYS A 150 22.47 9.04 -9.25
CA CYS A 150 21.99 7.68 -9.47
C CYS A 150 22.30 6.71 -8.30
N ALA A 151 22.57 7.22 -7.10
CA ALA A 151 23.08 6.43 -5.98
C ALA A 151 22.04 6.28 -4.87
N VAL A 152 21.25 5.21 -4.97
CA VAL A 152 20.16 4.91 -4.03
C VAL A 152 20.73 4.46 -2.68
N ILE A 153 20.21 5.02 -1.59
CA ILE A 153 20.53 4.63 -0.22
C ILE A 153 19.36 3.81 0.32
N GLN A 154 19.61 2.55 0.66
CA GLN A 154 18.64 1.76 1.42
C GLN A 154 18.92 1.90 2.91
N ASN A 155 17.95 2.39 3.66
CA ASN A 155 18.10 2.75 5.07
C ASN A 155 17.14 1.94 5.97
N GLN A 156 17.71 1.04 6.78
CA GLN A 156 17.02 0.32 7.86
C GLN A 156 17.38 0.88 9.25
N GLY A 157 18.46 1.65 9.35
CA GLY A 157 18.92 2.28 10.58
C GLY A 157 18.54 3.76 10.68
N THR A 158 19.55 4.60 10.86
CA THR A 158 19.42 6.07 10.88
C THR A 158 20.21 6.68 9.74
N LEU A 159 19.54 7.53 8.95
CA LEU A 159 20.17 8.39 7.96
C LEU A 159 19.91 9.84 8.31
N GLU A 160 20.99 10.61 8.50
CA GLU A 160 20.94 12.05 8.66
C GLU A 160 21.75 12.73 7.54
N ALA A 161 21.10 13.57 6.74
CA ALA A 161 21.72 14.28 5.63
C ALA A 161 21.52 15.79 5.77
N HIS A 162 22.60 16.56 5.57
CA HIS A 162 22.59 18.00 5.73
C HIS A 162 23.35 18.68 4.58
N ASN A 163 22.69 19.56 3.83
CA ASN A 163 23.24 20.17 2.61
C ASN A 163 23.67 19.12 1.56
N VAL A 164 22.80 18.15 1.30
CA VAL A 164 23.05 17.06 0.35
C VAL A 164 22.15 17.19 -0.87
N ILE A 165 22.69 16.90 -2.05
CA ILE A 165 21.92 16.83 -3.31
C ILE A 165 21.72 15.36 -3.68
N PHE A 166 20.48 14.96 -3.90
CA PHE A 166 20.12 13.65 -4.43
C PHE A 166 19.53 13.84 -5.83
N LYS A 167 20.03 13.10 -6.83
CA LYS A 167 19.58 13.30 -8.19
C LYS A 167 19.65 12.06 -9.05
N ASN A 168 18.75 12.03 -10.03
CA ASN A 168 18.65 10.96 -11.03
C ASN A 168 18.46 9.56 -10.43
N GLY A 169 17.93 9.49 -9.21
CA GLY A 169 17.59 8.24 -8.55
C GLY A 169 16.53 7.46 -9.33
N ARG A 170 16.69 6.14 -9.37
CA ARG A 170 15.79 5.21 -10.10
C ARG A 170 15.18 4.13 -9.20
N GLY A 171 15.33 4.26 -7.89
CA GLY A 171 14.75 3.38 -6.89
C GLY A 171 15.44 2.01 -6.76
N ALA A 172 14.95 1.23 -5.81
CA ALA A 172 15.43 -0.10 -5.47
C ALA A 172 14.32 -1.15 -5.70
N ASP A 173 14.66 -2.24 -6.40
CA ASP A 173 13.80 -3.43 -6.52
C ASP A 173 13.81 -4.20 -5.18
N ALA A 174 12.66 -4.36 -4.55
CA ALA A 174 12.57 -4.97 -3.22
C ALA A 174 12.80 -6.49 -3.20
N TYR A 175 12.65 -7.22 -4.32
CA TYR A 175 12.59 -8.68 -4.27
C TYR A 175 13.25 -9.48 -5.40
N TYR A 176 13.74 -8.90 -6.49
CA TYR A 176 14.27 -9.69 -7.63
C TYR A 176 13.30 -10.79 -8.12
N THR A 177 11.98 -10.63 -7.98
CA THR A 177 11.02 -11.69 -8.30
C THR A 177 9.84 -11.22 -9.14
N SER A 178 9.50 -12.08 -10.10
CA SER A 178 8.47 -12.03 -11.14
C SER A 178 8.59 -10.88 -12.17
N PRO A 179 8.90 -11.16 -13.45
CA PRO A 179 8.95 -10.15 -14.50
C PRO A 179 7.58 -9.53 -14.84
N GLU A 180 6.51 -9.89 -14.13
CA GLU A 180 5.14 -9.42 -14.36
C GLU A 180 4.77 -8.17 -13.54
N TYR A 181 5.49 -7.86 -12.44
CA TYR A 181 5.22 -6.72 -11.56
C TYR A 181 6.50 -5.90 -11.29
N ASN A 182 6.35 -4.58 -11.09
CA ASN A 182 7.47 -3.62 -11.02
C ASN A 182 7.54 -2.95 -9.64
N ASP A 183 8.22 -3.58 -8.68
CA ASP A 183 8.25 -3.14 -7.27
C ASP A 183 9.48 -2.29 -6.95
N ILE A 184 9.58 -1.13 -7.61
CA ILE A 184 10.70 -0.19 -7.43
C ILE A 184 10.34 0.89 -6.40
N PHE A 185 11.09 0.97 -5.33
CA PHE A 185 10.84 1.88 -4.20
C PHE A 185 11.90 2.98 -4.07
N GLY A 186 11.47 4.18 -3.70
CA GLY A 186 12.34 5.22 -3.15
C GLY A 186 13.46 5.64 -4.09
N GLY A 187 13.18 6.57 -5.01
CA GLY A 187 14.09 6.95 -6.10
C GLY A 187 15.55 7.14 -5.67
N ASP A 188 15.77 7.82 -4.53
CA ASP A 188 17.07 7.99 -3.90
C ASP A 188 17.18 7.33 -2.53
N ILE A 189 16.08 7.26 -1.78
CA ILE A 189 16.07 6.72 -0.41
C ILE A 189 14.95 5.70 -0.26
N TYR A 190 15.34 4.45 -0.04
CA TYR A 190 14.42 3.36 0.24
C TYR A 190 14.57 2.91 1.70
N SER A 191 13.52 3.11 2.49
CA SER A 191 13.47 2.69 3.90
C SER A 191 12.36 1.66 4.12
N PRO A 192 12.63 0.35 3.94
CA PRO A 192 11.62 -0.71 4.08
C PRO A 192 11.11 -0.93 5.50
N GLY A 193 11.72 -0.29 6.50
CA GLY A 193 11.62 -0.70 7.89
C GLY A 193 12.48 -1.92 8.20
N SER A 194 12.52 -2.32 9.47
CA SER A 194 13.36 -3.43 9.93
C SER A 194 12.87 -4.80 9.41
N ILE A 195 13.81 -5.66 9.01
CA ILE A 195 13.56 -7.02 8.52
C ILE A 195 13.32 -8.05 9.65
N TYR A 196 13.42 -7.64 10.91
CA TYR A 196 13.17 -8.54 12.05
C TYR A 196 11.66 -8.72 12.28
N PHE A 197 11.17 -9.88 11.83
CA PHE A 197 9.85 -10.49 12.03
C PHE A 197 8.87 -9.75 12.97
N ALA A 198 7.71 -9.42 12.39
CA ALA A 198 6.38 -9.22 13.00
C ALA A 198 6.35 -9.25 14.54
N GLY A 199 6.59 -8.10 15.16
CA GLY A 199 6.38 -7.89 16.60
C GLY A 199 7.24 -6.80 17.23
N TYR A 200 8.43 -6.54 16.67
CA TYR A 200 9.41 -5.59 17.22
C TYR A 200 10.27 -4.92 16.14
N GLY A 201 9.68 -4.55 14.99
CA GLY A 201 10.42 -3.77 13.99
C GLY A 201 10.90 -2.46 14.62
N MET A 202 12.21 -2.28 14.74
CA MET A 202 12.76 -0.99 15.16
C MET A 202 12.43 0.04 14.07
N PRO A 203 11.94 1.24 14.43
CA PRO A 203 11.68 2.27 13.44
C PRO A 203 13.00 2.71 12.81
N SER A 204 13.03 2.82 11.49
CA SER A 204 14.08 3.55 10.78
C SER A 204 13.87 5.06 10.94
N TYR A 205 14.96 5.81 11.00
CA TYR A 205 14.96 7.25 11.19
C TYR A 205 15.57 7.94 9.98
N LEU A 206 14.89 8.97 9.47
CA LEU A 206 15.34 9.77 8.34
C LEU A 206 15.23 11.25 8.71
N THR A 207 16.38 11.93 8.77
CA THR A 207 16.44 13.39 8.97
C THR A 207 17.14 14.04 7.79
N LEU A 208 16.43 14.94 7.12
CA LEU A 208 16.91 15.66 5.94
C LEU A 208 16.82 17.15 6.21
N ASP A 209 17.94 17.85 6.16
CA ASP A 209 17.97 19.30 6.34
C ASP A 209 18.76 19.99 5.22
N ASN A 210 18.18 21.05 4.66
CA ASN A 210 18.77 21.79 3.55
C ASN A 210 19.18 20.89 2.36
N CYS A 211 18.40 19.84 2.08
CA CYS A 211 18.69 18.91 0.99
C CYS A 211 17.95 19.31 -0.30
N THR A 212 18.48 18.89 -1.46
CA THR A 212 17.81 19.08 -2.76
C THR A 212 17.68 17.75 -3.47
N PHE A 213 16.47 17.43 -3.91
CA PHE A 213 16.12 16.24 -4.69
C PHE A 213 15.70 16.66 -6.09
N MET A 214 16.24 16.03 -7.13
CA MET A 214 15.94 16.41 -8.51
C MET A 214 15.91 15.24 -9.50
N ASN A 215 14.86 15.21 -10.34
CA ASN A 215 14.72 14.25 -11.43
C ASN A 215 14.78 12.78 -10.99
N ASN A 216 14.15 12.50 -9.85
CA ASN A 216 14.13 11.16 -9.27
C ASN A 216 12.85 10.43 -9.67
N SER A 217 12.95 9.12 -9.84
CA SER A 217 11.80 8.30 -10.20
C SER A 217 11.80 6.93 -9.53
N ALA A 218 10.62 6.46 -9.14
CA ALA A 218 10.38 5.10 -8.67
C ALA A 218 8.94 4.69 -9.01
N VAL A 219 8.53 3.46 -8.70
CA VAL A 219 7.09 3.11 -8.73
C VAL A 219 6.39 3.71 -7.51
N TYR A 220 7.05 3.62 -6.35
CA TYR A 220 6.55 4.12 -5.09
C TYR A 220 7.55 5.08 -4.43
N GLY A 221 7.13 6.32 -4.18
CA GLY A 221 8.00 7.32 -3.57
C GLY A 221 9.10 7.74 -4.53
N GLY A 222 8.79 8.66 -5.45
CA GLY A 222 9.70 9.01 -6.55
C GLY A 222 11.08 9.49 -6.09
N SER A 223 11.21 10.00 -4.86
CA SER A 223 12.50 10.21 -4.19
C SER A 223 12.67 9.34 -2.95
N ILE A 224 11.63 9.20 -2.14
CA ILE A 224 11.68 8.60 -0.81
C ILE A 224 10.51 7.64 -0.62
N TYR A 225 10.81 6.40 -0.26
CA TYR A 225 9.83 5.48 0.29
C TYR A 225 10.20 5.15 1.74
N HIS A 226 9.27 5.30 2.68
CA HIS A 226 9.55 5.03 4.09
C HIS A 226 8.38 4.34 4.78
N LYS A 227 8.58 3.09 5.20
CA LYS A 227 7.58 2.29 5.90
C LYS A 227 7.85 2.28 7.41
N ASN A 228 6.81 2.50 8.23
CA ASN A 228 6.83 2.39 9.70
C ASN A 228 7.92 3.20 10.44
N GLY A 229 8.41 4.29 9.87
CA GLY A 229 9.53 5.06 10.43
C GLY A 229 9.18 6.47 10.88
N VAL A 230 10.23 7.21 11.30
CA VAL A 230 10.14 8.63 11.64
C VAL A 230 10.93 9.43 10.61
N THR A 231 10.23 10.33 9.91
CA THR A 231 10.84 11.21 8.90
C THR A 231 10.71 12.67 9.31
N VAL A 232 11.83 13.39 9.26
CA VAL A 232 11.87 14.84 9.44
C VAL A 232 12.57 15.47 8.24
N ILE A 233 11.84 16.29 7.49
CA ILE A 233 12.37 17.01 6.32
C ILE A 233 12.26 18.50 6.57
N LYS A 234 13.38 19.20 6.51
CA LYS A 234 13.47 20.64 6.79
C LYS A 234 14.25 21.38 5.72
N ASN A 235 13.81 22.59 5.42
CA ASN A 235 14.54 23.54 4.56
C ASN A 235 14.94 22.96 3.20
N SER A 236 14.21 21.94 2.72
CA SER A 236 14.60 21.10 1.59
C SER A 236 13.73 21.34 0.37
N LYS A 237 14.25 20.95 -0.80
CA LYS A 237 13.63 21.23 -2.10
C LYS A 237 13.52 19.98 -2.94
N PHE A 238 12.39 19.81 -3.60
CA PHE A 238 12.10 18.69 -4.50
C PHE A 238 11.65 19.23 -5.84
N TYR A 239 12.33 18.82 -6.91
CA TYR A 239 12.11 19.25 -8.28
C TYR A 239 11.97 18.05 -9.21
N ASP A 240 10.99 18.07 -10.11
CA ASP A 240 10.84 17.09 -11.19
C ASP A 240 10.89 15.62 -10.71
N SER A 241 10.49 15.37 -9.46
CA SER A 241 10.50 14.04 -8.86
C SER A 241 9.14 13.41 -9.05
N HIS A 242 9.12 12.20 -9.59
CA HIS A 242 7.88 11.55 -9.99
C HIS A 242 7.83 10.07 -9.66
N SER A 243 6.62 9.54 -9.53
CA SER A 243 6.42 8.11 -9.34
C SER A 243 5.37 7.55 -10.30
N GLN A 244 5.36 6.23 -10.47
CA GLN A 244 4.32 5.60 -11.29
C GLN A 244 2.97 5.55 -10.56
N LEU A 245 2.95 5.30 -9.24
CA LEU A 245 1.71 5.04 -8.49
C LEU A 245 1.51 5.91 -7.24
N TYR A 246 2.48 5.93 -6.31
CA TYR A 246 2.28 6.65 -5.05
C TYR A 246 3.38 7.66 -4.80
N GLY A 247 3.00 8.89 -4.44
CA GLY A 247 3.94 9.87 -3.89
C GLY A 247 5.05 10.23 -4.87
N GLY A 248 4.86 11.24 -5.71
CA GLY A 248 5.91 11.67 -6.65
C GLY A 248 7.23 12.02 -5.98
N VAL A 249 7.18 12.43 -4.72
CA VAL A 249 8.36 12.51 -3.84
C VAL A 249 8.34 11.42 -2.79
N LEU A 250 7.28 11.38 -1.97
CA LEU A 250 7.26 10.63 -0.72
C LEU A 250 6.06 9.69 -0.66
N ALA A 251 6.32 8.40 -0.52
CA ALA A 251 5.31 7.40 -0.19
C ALA A 251 5.62 6.75 1.17
N THR A 252 4.60 6.62 2.02
CA THR A 252 4.74 6.06 3.38
C THR A 252 3.54 5.23 3.80
N ASP A 253 3.81 4.17 4.55
CA ASP A 253 2.82 3.32 5.23
C ASP A 253 3.22 3.17 6.70
N GLY A 254 2.46 3.77 7.62
CA GLY A 254 2.73 3.82 9.06
C GLY A 254 3.72 4.91 9.47
N GLY A 255 3.93 5.07 10.79
CA GLY A 255 4.93 5.99 11.34
C GLY A 255 4.49 7.47 11.46
N SER A 256 5.47 8.38 11.42
CA SER A 256 5.25 9.83 11.57
C SER A 256 6.17 10.65 10.68
N ILE A 257 5.61 11.67 10.02
CA ILE A 257 6.34 12.55 9.11
C ILE A 257 6.10 14.01 9.48
N ILE A 258 7.21 14.77 9.51
CA ILE A 258 7.23 16.21 9.72
C ILE A 258 7.96 16.86 8.55
N ILE A 259 7.29 17.77 7.86
CA ILE A 259 7.83 18.56 6.75
C ILE A 259 7.73 20.03 7.10
N GLU A 260 8.85 20.75 7.11
CA GLU A 260 8.89 22.17 7.48
C GLU A 260 9.77 22.97 6.52
N ASN A 261 9.30 24.15 6.09
CA ASN A 261 10.07 25.08 5.25
C ASN A 261 10.55 24.45 3.93
N CYS A 262 9.73 23.61 3.29
CA CYS A 262 10.11 22.88 2.09
C CYS A 262 9.45 23.45 0.82
N ILE A 263 9.96 23.05 -0.33
CA ILE A 263 9.38 23.35 -1.64
C ILE A 263 9.24 22.05 -2.42
N PHE A 264 8.05 21.80 -2.96
CA PHE A 264 7.74 20.72 -3.89
C PHE A 264 7.26 21.37 -5.19
N ASP A 265 8.04 21.25 -6.26
CA ASP A 265 7.72 21.87 -7.54
C ASP A 265 7.84 20.84 -8.66
N ASP A 266 6.81 20.77 -9.51
CA ASP A 266 6.72 19.81 -10.61
C ASP A 266 6.90 18.35 -10.14
N CYS A 267 6.31 18.02 -8.97
CA CYS A 267 6.36 16.68 -8.37
C CYS A 267 5.04 15.94 -8.54
N TYR A 268 5.05 14.73 -9.10
CA TYR A 268 3.81 14.07 -9.51
C TYR A 268 3.82 12.54 -9.44
N ALA A 269 2.64 11.95 -9.30
CA ALA A 269 2.40 10.53 -9.53
C ALA A 269 1.69 10.36 -10.88
N GLU A 270 2.21 9.50 -11.77
CA GLU A 270 1.61 9.27 -13.09
C GLU A 270 0.23 8.60 -12.98
N GLY A 271 0.02 7.77 -11.97
CA GLY A 271 -1.24 7.14 -11.62
C GLY A 271 -1.53 7.21 -10.12
N ASP A 272 -2.74 6.84 -9.75
CA ASP A 272 -3.25 6.67 -8.38
C ASP A 272 -3.15 7.91 -7.46
N ALA A 273 -2.17 8.03 -6.57
CA ALA A 273 -2.37 8.96 -5.44
C ALA A 273 -1.14 9.74 -4.96
N GLY A 274 -1.43 10.97 -4.51
CA GLY A 274 -0.50 11.85 -3.80
C GLY A 274 0.59 12.38 -4.70
N GLY A 275 0.28 13.40 -5.50
CA GLY A 275 1.20 13.90 -6.53
C GLY A 275 2.60 14.20 -6.00
N ALA A 276 2.72 14.86 -4.84
CA ALA A 276 4.00 14.94 -4.13
C ALA A 276 4.09 13.90 -2.99
N ILE A 277 3.04 13.78 -2.18
CA ILE A 277 3.06 12.99 -0.95
C ILE A 277 1.86 12.05 -0.90
N TYR A 278 2.14 10.76 -0.75
CA TYR A 278 1.17 9.74 -0.39
C TYR A 278 1.46 9.21 1.02
N ALA A 279 0.48 9.31 1.92
CA ALA A 279 0.61 8.88 3.31
C ALA A 279 -0.54 7.98 3.75
N LYS A 280 -0.24 6.75 4.16
CA LYS A 280 -1.20 5.77 4.63
C LYS A 280 -0.91 5.37 6.08
N VAL A 281 -1.89 5.50 6.97
CA VAL A 281 -1.74 5.24 8.42
C VAL A 281 -0.56 6.01 9.05
N THR A 282 -0.14 7.13 8.46
CA THR A 282 1.01 7.93 8.88
C THR A 282 0.55 9.28 9.40
N ASN A 283 0.99 9.70 10.59
CA ASN A 283 0.72 11.06 11.04
C ASN A 283 1.59 12.04 10.23
N LEU A 284 0.94 12.91 9.44
CA LEU A 284 1.59 13.86 8.55
C LEU A 284 1.38 15.29 9.05
N THR A 285 2.49 15.95 9.40
CA THR A 285 2.53 17.38 9.75
C THR A 285 3.30 18.15 8.70
N VAL A 286 2.68 19.17 8.10
CA VAL A 286 3.29 20.01 7.06
C VAL A 286 3.19 21.49 7.44
N LYS A 287 4.33 22.18 7.48
CA LYS A 287 4.38 23.60 7.85
C LYS A 287 5.23 24.43 6.90
N ASN A 288 4.81 25.68 6.66
CA ASN A 288 5.60 26.67 5.92
C ASN A 288 6.12 26.13 4.57
N THR A 289 5.31 25.33 3.88
CA THR A 289 5.75 24.56 2.71
C THR A 289 4.92 24.95 1.49
N ASP A 290 5.59 25.03 0.34
CA ASP A 290 4.97 25.34 -0.94
C ASP A 290 4.90 24.08 -1.81
N PHE A 291 3.71 23.83 -2.38
CA PHE A 291 3.45 22.78 -3.35
C PHE A 291 2.97 23.41 -4.66
N SER A 292 3.73 23.24 -5.73
CA SER A 292 3.38 23.75 -7.05
C SER A 292 3.45 22.71 -8.15
N ASN A 293 2.50 22.80 -9.08
CA ASN A 293 2.48 22.03 -10.33
C ASN A 293 2.44 20.50 -10.12
N GLY A 294 1.94 20.04 -8.98
CA GLY A 294 1.79 18.61 -8.71
C GLY A 294 0.57 18.01 -9.40
N HIS A 295 0.67 16.73 -9.74
CA HIS A 295 -0.48 15.97 -10.24
C HIS A 295 -0.53 14.50 -9.79
N GLY A 296 -1.73 13.94 -9.74
CA GLY A 296 -2.04 12.52 -9.44
C GLY A 296 -3.50 12.20 -9.75
N ASP A 297 -4.00 10.98 -9.50
CA ASP A 297 -5.44 10.71 -9.65
C ASP A 297 -6.23 11.18 -8.42
N PHE A 298 -5.68 11.00 -7.22
CA PHE A 298 -6.20 11.48 -5.94
C PHE A 298 -5.18 12.39 -5.25
N GLY A 299 -5.56 13.62 -4.91
CA GLY A 299 -4.67 14.54 -4.20
C GLY A 299 -3.49 15.00 -5.05
N GLY A 300 -3.66 16.03 -5.86
CA GLY A 300 -2.60 16.50 -6.78
C GLY A 300 -1.31 16.95 -6.10
N ALA A 301 -1.36 17.30 -4.82
CA ALA A 301 -0.16 17.48 -3.99
C ALA A 301 -0.08 16.41 -2.88
N ILE A 302 -1.13 16.26 -2.09
CA ILE A 302 -1.13 15.38 -0.91
C ILE A 302 -2.35 14.46 -0.95
N CYS A 303 -2.10 13.15 -0.85
CA CYS A 303 -3.10 12.16 -0.49
C CYS A 303 -2.76 11.58 0.89
N ASN A 304 -3.68 11.66 1.85
CA ASN A 304 -3.49 11.11 3.18
C ASN A 304 -4.68 10.27 3.64
N LEU A 305 -4.38 9.06 4.13
CA LEU A 305 -5.35 8.03 4.48
C LEU A 305 -5.15 7.58 5.94
N ASN A 306 -6.25 7.55 6.70
CA ASN A 306 -6.36 6.89 7.99
C ASN A 306 -5.46 7.39 9.13
N ALA A 307 -5.06 8.66 9.07
CA ALA A 307 -4.23 9.26 10.09
C ALA A 307 -4.46 10.76 10.22
N VAL A 308 -3.67 11.43 11.06
CA VAL A 308 -3.74 12.87 11.22
C VAL A 308 -3.02 13.55 10.05
N LEU A 309 -3.71 14.48 9.37
CA LEU A 309 -3.12 15.47 8.48
C LEU A 309 -3.26 16.85 9.12
N ASP A 310 -2.14 17.45 9.52
CA ASP A 310 -2.09 18.81 10.09
C ASP A 310 -1.20 19.72 9.23
N ILE A 311 -1.84 20.68 8.56
CA ILE A 311 -1.20 21.60 7.62
C ILE A 311 -1.29 23.03 8.16
N SER A 312 -0.17 23.76 8.16
CA SER A 312 -0.16 25.18 8.55
C SER A 312 0.78 26.07 7.74
N ASN A 313 0.34 27.28 7.43
CA ASN A 313 1.14 28.29 6.70
C ASN A 313 1.67 27.77 5.36
N CYS A 314 0.88 26.99 4.62
CA CYS A 314 1.31 26.37 3.37
C CYS A 314 0.62 27.01 2.16
N ASN A 315 1.27 26.94 1.00
CA ASN A 315 0.67 27.33 -0.27
C ASN A 315 0.59 26.14 -1.21
N PHE A 316 -0.56 25.94 -1.82
CA PHE A 316 -0.80 24.96 -2.87
C PHE A 316 -1.19 25.71 -4.12
N ASN A 317 -0.38 25.66 -5.17
CA ASN A 317 -0.62 26.40 -6.40
C ASN A 317 -0.56 25.49 -7.62
N ASN A 318 -1.60 25.53 -8.46
CA ASN A 318 -1.63 24.80 -9.73
C ASN A 318 -1.43 23.29 -9.56
N ASN A 319 -2.03 22.70 -8.51
CA ASN A 319 -2.02 21.25 -8.31
C ASN A 319 -3.30 20.65 -8.89
N THR A 320 -3.19 19.53 -9.58
CA THR A 320 -4.33 18.92 -10.30
C THR A 320 -4.50 17.45 -9.94
N ALA A 321 -5.73 17.03 -9.74
CA ALA A 321 -6.08 15.63 -9.56
C ALA A 321 -6.99 15.19 -10.71
N LYS A 322 -6.79 14.00 -11.28
CA LYS A 322 -7.72 13.49 -12.31
C LYS A 322 -9.11 13.25 -11.72
N LEU A 323 -9.18 12.84 -10.46
CA LEU A 323 -10.41 12.42 -9.79
C LEU A 323 -10.74 13.37 -8.64
N GLU A 324 -10.05 13.27 -7.51
CA GLU A 324 -10.58 13.85 -6.27
C GLU A 324 -9.51 14.62 -5.52
N GLY A 325 -9.86 15.84 -5.09
CA GLY A 325 -8.99 16.68 -4.28
C GLY A 325 -7.83 17.28 -5.07
N GLY A 326 -8.10 18.34 -5.83
CA GLY A 326 -7.13 18.88 -6.80
C GLY A 326 -5.76 19.19 -6.18
N ALA A 327 -5.73 19.69 -4.95
CA ALA A 327 -4.52 19.77 -4.15
C ALA A 327 -4.44 18.70 -3.07
N ILE A 328 -5.52 18.51 -2.31
CA ILE A 328 -5.51 17.68 -1.11
C ILE A 328 -6.65 16.67 -1.16
N TYR A 329 -6.30 15.40 -1.03
CA TYR A 329 -7.23 14.31 -0.74
C TYR A 329 -6.99 13.80 0.68
N GLN A 330 -8.03 13.81 1.50
CA GLN A 330 -7.99 13.32 2.87
C GLN A 330 -9.11 12.33 3.12
N MET A 331 -8.74 11.13 3.58
CA MET A 331 -9.71 10.11 3.96
C MET A 331 -9.46 9.60 5.38
N TYR A 332 -10.52 9.50 6.17
CA TYR A 332 -10.49 9.07 7.57
C TYR A 332 -9.58 9.94 8.45
N GLY A 333 -9.37 9.56 9.71
CA GLY A 333 -8.47 10.26 10.62
C GLY A 333 -8.94 11.67 10.99
N LYS A 334 -7.99 12.61 11.13
CA LYS A 334 -8.26 14.01 11.51
C LYS A 334 -7.63 14.94 10.50
N PHE A 335 -8.40 15.93 10.05
CA PHE A 335 -7.94 16.94 9.11
C PHE A 335 -7.89 18.32 9.76
N SER A 336 -6.77 19.00 9.57
CA SER A 336 -6.55 20.38 10.01
C SER A 336 -5.79 21.18 8.95
N LEU A 337 -6.34 22.33 8.58
CA LEU A 337 -5.71 23.27 7.64
C LEU A 337 -5.78 24.70 8.19
N ARG A 338 -4.63 25.33 8.42
CA ARG A 338 -4.55 26.67 9.04
C ARG A 338 -3.65 27.63 8.30
N ASN A 339 -4.06 28.89 8.16
CA ASN A 339 -3.23 29.97 7.60
C ASN A 339 -2.67 29.67 6.19
N SER A 340 -3.43 28.94 5.37
CA SER A 340 -2.93 28.39 4.10
C SER A 340 -3.71 28.91 2.90
N ASN A 341 -3.08 28.87 1.73
CA ASN A 341 -3.71 29.26 0.47
C ASN A 341 -3.74 28.07 -0.49
N ILE A 342 -4.87 27.87 -1.19
CA ILE A 342 -4.98 26.94 -2.31
C ILE A 342 -5.46 27.72 -3.54
N THR A 343 -4.65 27.72 -4.60
CA THR A 343 -4.92 28.46 -5.83
C THR A 343 -4.77 27.59 -7.06
N LEU A 344 -5.62 27.82 -8.07
CA LEU A 344 -5.51 27.19 -9.39
C LEU A 344 -5.56 25.65 -9.34
N ALA A 345 -6.22 25.08 -8.35
CA ALA A 345 -6.36 23.63 -8.24
C ALA A 345 -7.53 23.10 -9.07
N GLU A 346 -7.38 21.92 -9.66
CA GLU A 346 -8.40 21.29 -10.50
C GLU A 346 -8.61 19.82 -10.15
N ALA A 347 -9.87 19.37 -10.12
CA ALA A 347 -10.22 17.95 -9.97
C ALA A 347 -11.55 17.58 -10.64
N ARG A 348 -11.91 16.29 -10.70
CA ARG A 348 -13.29 15.88 -11.01
C ARG A 348 -14.25 16.32 -9.91
N ASP A 349 -13.88 16.10 -8.64
CA ASP A 349 -14.63 16.51 -7.45
C ASP A 349 -13.72 17.10 -6.38
N GLY A 350 -14.17 18.16 -5.71
CA GLY A 350 -13.35 18.85 -4.71
C GLY A 350 -12.17 19.54 -5.37
N GLY A 351 -12.44 20.59 -6.15
CA GLY A 351 -11.45 21.23 -7.02
C GLY A 351 -10.18 21.65 -6.28
N ALA A 352 -10.29 22.02 -5.01
CA ALA A 352 -9.15 22.20 -4.12
C ALA A 352 -8.94 21.00 -3.19
N ILE A 353 -9.99 20.61 -2.46
CA ILE A 353 -9.91 19.66 -1.36
C ILE A 353 -11.05 18.65 -1.46
N PHE A 354 -10.72 17.37 -1.31
CA PHE A 354 -11.68 16.31 -1.07
C PHE A 354 -11.44 15.71 0.32
N ILE A 355 -12.52 15.62 1.11
CA ILE A 355 -12.47 15.08 2.47
C ILE A 355 -13.55 14.02 2.62
N ASP A 356 -13.17 12.85 3.10
CA ASP A 356 -14.12 11.75 3.33
C ASP A 356 -13.93 11.09 4.70
N ASN A 357 -15.03 10.99 5.44
CA ASN A 357 -15.17 10.21 6.66
C ASN A 357 -14.16 10.52 7.79
N CYS A 358 -13.72 11.77 7.88
CA CYS A 358 -12.86 12.26 8.95
C CYS A 358 -13.62 12.40 10.27
N THR A 359 -12.96 11.98 11.34
CA THR A 359 -13.47 12.11 12.72
C THR A 359 -13.50 13.56 13.21
N SER A 360 -12.68 14.43 12.61
CA SER A 360 -12.70 15.88 12.81
C SER A 360 -12.10 16.60 11.62
N THR A 361 -12.72 17.71 11.22
CA THR A 361 -12.26 18.56 10.12
C THR A 361 -12.30 20.02 10.56
N GLU A 362 -11.13 20.65 10.70
CA GLU A 362 -11.00 22.05 11.10
C GLU A 362 -10.23 22.83 10.03
N MET A 363 -10.81 23.91 9.53
CA MET A 363 -10.12 24.88 8.69
C MET A 363 -10.18 26.27 9.34
N ASN A 364 -9.03 26.93 9.45
CA ASN A 364 -8.92 28.25 10.07
C ASN A 364 -8.06 29.19 9.23
N ASN A 365 -8.59 30.37 8.87
CA ASN A 365 -7.84 31.38 8.13
C ASN A 365 -7.25 30.82 6.82
N VAL A 366 -8.13 30.29 5.96
CA VAL A 366 -7.74 29.63 4.69
C VAL A 366 -8.32 30.41 3.51
N LYS A 367 -7.55 30.58 2.44
CA LYS A 367 -8.03 31.15 1.18
C LYS A 367 -8.01 30.10 0.07
N ILE A 368 -9.16 29.85 -0.56
CA ILE A 368 -9.29 28.97 -1.72
C ILE A 368 -9.76 29.80 -2.91
N LYS A 369 -8.94 29.88 -3.95
CA LYS A 369 -9.16 30.80 -5.06
C LYS A 369 -8.86 30.19 -6.42
N ASP A 370 -9.67 30.55 -7.41
CA ASP A 370 -9.51 30.15 -8.82
C ASP A 370 -9.41 28.63 -8.98
N THR A 371 -10.13 27.85 -8.16
CA THR A 371 -10.14 26.38 -8.24
C THR A 371 -11.34 25.87 -9.03
N SER A 372 -11.22 24.70 -9.65
CA SER A 372 -12.30 24.15 -10.48
C SER A 372 -12.55 22.66 -10.23
N ALA A 373 -13.82 22.27 -10.21
CA ALA A 373 -14.24 20.88 -10.22
C ALA A 373 -15.05 20.59 -11.49
N ILE A 374 -14.85 19.43 -12.11
CA ILE A 374 -15.66 19.04 -13.27
C ILE A 374 -17.12 18.82 -12.86
N ARG A 375 -17.36 18.17 -11.72
CA ARG A 375 -18.70 17.83 -11.24
C ARG A 375 -19.14 18.68 -10.06
N LYS A 376 -18.56 18.46 -8.87
CA LYS A 376 -19.06 19.02 -7.60
C LYS A 376 -17.96 19.58 -6.72
N GLY A 377 -18.33 20.57 -5.90
CA GLY A 377 -17.44 21.14 -4.89
C GLY A 377 -16.25 21.86 -5.51
N GLY A 378 -16.49 22.98 -6.19
CA GLY A 378 -15.48 23.74 -6.94
C GLY A 378 -14.27 24.13 -6.09
N ALA A 379 -14.49 24.31 -4.78
CA ALA A 379 -13.44 24.36 -3.78
C ALA A 379 -13.36 23.07 -2.96
N ILE A 380 -14.43 22.71 -2.24
CA ILE A 380 -14.39 21.62 -1.25
C ILE A 380 -15.47 20.60 -1.57
N PHE A 381 -15.09 19.33 -1.57
CA PHE A 381 -16.01 18.20 -1.44
C PHE A 381 -15.84 17.55 -0.07
N SER A 382 -16.93 17.41 0.67
CA SER A 382 -16.98 16.85 2.01
C SER A 382 -18.01 15.73 2.06
N ASN A 383 -17.54 14.50 2.25
CA ASN A 383 -18.36 13.31 2.42
C ASN A 383 -18.37 12.83 3.87
N ASN A 384 -19.55 12.76 4.48
CA ASN A 384 -19.77 12.22 5.81
C ASN A 384 -18.87 12.84 6.90
N ASN A 385 -18.63 14.14 6.82
CA ASN A 385 -17.83 14.89 7.79
C ASN A 385 -18.66 15.88 8.60
N ASN A 386 -18.07 16.36 9.69
CA ASN A 386 -18.53 17.55 10.39
C ASN A 386 -17.59 18.74 10.11
N LEU A 387 -17.83 19.41 8.99
CA LEU A 387 -16.98 20.50 8.51
C LEU A 387 -17.02 21.73 9.42
N VAL A 388 -15.88 22.11 10.01
CA VAL A 388 -15.73 23.32 10.83
C VAL A 388 -14.87 24.34 10.08
N LEU A 389 -15.50 25.39 9.58
CA LEU A 389 -14.85 26.46 8.81
C LEU A 389 -14.83 27.76 9.63
N ASN A 390 -13.64 28.30 9.88
CA ASN A 390 -13.43 29.59 10.54
C ASN A 390 -12.57 30.48 9.64
N ASP A 391 -13.06 31.67 9.28
CA ASP A 391 -12.34 32.62 8.43
C ASP A 391 -11.82 32.00 7.12
N VAL A 392 -12.68 31.23 6.42
CA VAL A 392 -12.36 30.62 5.12
C VAL A 392 -12.93 31.47 3.98
N GLY A 393 -12.07 31.95 3.09
CA GLY A 393 -12.43 32.79 1.95
C GLY A 393 -12.43 32.01 0.63
N PHE A 394 -13.48 32.21 -0.18
CA PHE A 394 -13.63 31.61 -1.51
C PHE A 394 -13.69 32.70 -2.58
N GLU A 395 -12.91 32.57 -3.65
CA GLU A 395 -12.86 33.55 -4.76
C GLU A 395 -12.75 32.82 -6.10
N ASN A 396 -13.70 33.00 -7.02
CA ASN A 396 -13.71 32.41 -8.37
C ASN A 396 -13.57 30.88 -8.44
N ASN A 397 -14.14 30.15 -7.49
CA ASN A 397 -14.16 28.69 -7.57
C ASN A 397 -15.39 28.23 -8.36
N VAL A 398 -15.25 27.21 -9.21
CA VAL A 398 -16.32 26.77 -10.12
C VAL A 398 -16.52 25.26 -10.09
N ALA A 399 -17.76 24.79 -10.25
CA ALA A 399 -18.10 23.39 -10.41
C ALA A 399 -19.16 23.21 -11.50
N GLY A 400 -19.27 22.01 -12.07
CA GLY A 400 -20.31 21.68 -13.05
C GLY A 400 -21.74 21.85 -12.52
N ASP A 401 -21.94 21.67 -11.22
CA ASP A 401 -23.22 21.90 -10.52
C ASP A 401 -23.32 23.28 -9.84
N ASP A 402 -22.40 24.20 -10.14
CA ASP A 402 -22.27 25.53 -9.55
C ASP A 402 -22.02 25.55 -8.02
N THR A 403 -21.70 24.41 -7.39
CA THR A 403 -21.38 24.36 -5.95
C THR A 403 -19.93 24.78 -5.67
N ILE A 404 -19.74 25.67 -4.69
CA ILE A 404 -18.40 25.99 -4.15
C ILE A 404 -17.97 24.93 -3.14
N ILE A 405 -18.91 24.53 -2.27
CA ILE A 405 -18.74 23.48 -1.28
C ILE A 405 -19.87 22.48 -1.49
N HIS A 406 -19.51 21.22 -1.73
CA HIS A 406 -20.44 20.09 -1.68
C HIS A 406 -20.26 19.38 -0.34
N ASP A 407 -21.22 19.51 0.58
CA ASP A 407 -21.20 18.85 1.89
C ASP A 407 -22.38 17.89 2.01
N GLN A 408 -22.08 16.58 2.02
CA GLN A 408 -23.09 15.53 2.13
C GLN A 408 -22.93 14.75 3.44
N LYS A 409 -24.03 14.63 4.20
CA LYS A 409 -24.07 13.98 5.53
C LYS A 409 -24.60 12.55 5.49
N GLY A 410 -24.41 11.91 4.34
CA GLY A 410 -24.89 10.59 3.95
C GLY A 410 -24.75 10.43 2.45
N TYR A 411 -24.75 9.18 1.96
CA TYR A 411 -24.54 8.89 0.55
C TYR A 411 -25.75 9.34 -0.29
N GLU A 412 -25.63 10.47 -0.98
CA GLU A 412 -26.46 10.76 -2.16
C GLU A 412 -25.64 10.39 -3.40
N TYR A 413 -25.91 9.18 -3.90
CA TYR A 413 -25.31 8.69 -5.14
C TYR A 413 -25.85 9.49 -6.32
N ASP A 414 -24.98 10.29 -6.93
CA ASP A 414 -25.20 10.85 -8.26
C ASP A 414 -24.40 10.02 -9.26
N ILE A 415 -24.98 8.87 -9.63
CA ILE A 415 -24.49 8.00 -10.69
C ILE A 415 -25.21 8.43 -11.96
N ASP A 416 -24.59 9.35 -12.71
CA ASP A 416 -25.10 9.82 -13.99
C ASP A 416 -24.43 9.07 -15.15
N TYR A 417 -25.15 8.09 -15.72
CA TYR A 417 -25.48 7.91 -17.15
C TYR A 417 -25.47 6.48 -17.72
N ASN A 418 -26.60 6.18 -18.37
CA ASN A 418 -26.82 5.40 -19.60
C ASN A 418 -25.79 4.35 -20.06
N SER A 419 -26.13 3.08 -19.82
CA SER A 419 -25.61 1.93 -20.57
C SER A 419 -26.74 0.93 -20.87
N ASN A 420 -26.87 0.54 -22.14
CA ASN A 420 -27.82 -0.46 -22.63
C ASN A 420 -27.25 -1.86 -22.39
N TYR A 421 -27.83 -2.63 -21.46
CA TYR A 421 -27.35 -3.99 -21.15
C TYR A 421 -28.16 -5.10 -21.84
N THR A 422 -27.45 -6.15 -22.29
CA THR A 422 -28.03 -7.38 -22.84
C THR A 422 -27.74 -8.58 -21.94
N MET A 423 -28.78 -9.17 -21.33
CA MET A 423 -28.70 -10.44 -20.58
C MET A 423 -29.22 -11.62 -21.44
N MET A 424 -28.62 -12.80 -21.35
CA MET A 424 -28.95 -13.95 -22.22
C MET A 424 -29.13 -15.26 -21.44
N LYS A 425 -30.02 -16.10 -21.96
CA LYS A 425 -30.50 -17.35 -21.37
C LYS A 425 -29.73 -18.54 -21.93
N TYR A 426 -29.15 -19.37 -21.06
CA TYR A 426 -28.58 -20.66 -21.46
C TYR A 426 -29.65 -21.75 -21.54
N ASN A 427 -29.59 -22.59 -22.58
CA ASN A 427 -30.33 -23.85 -22.68
C ASN A 427 -29.40 -24.97 -22.18
N SER A 428 -29.66 -25.51 -20.99
CA SER A 428 -28.88 -26.64 -20.49
C SER A 428 -29.16 -27.91 -21.32
N SER A 429 -28.10 -28.66 -21.62
CA SER A 429 -28.14 -29.94 -22.32
C SER A 429 -28.06 -31.14 -21.38
N TYR A 430 -28.36 -30.96 -20.08
CA TYR A 430 -28.20 -32.02 -19.08
C TYR A 430 -29.30 -33.09 -19.20
N THR A 431 -28.90 -34.33 -19.46
CA THR A 431 -29.79 -35.47 -19.74
C THR A 431 -30.06 -36.36 -18.51
N GLY A 432 -29.68 -35.93 -17.29
CA GLY A 432 -30.11 -36.55 -16.03
C GLY A 432 -29.10 -37.43 -15.27
N VAL A 433 -27.87 -37.64 -15.76
CA VAL A 433 -26.80 -38.38 -15.05
C VAL A 433 -25.52 -37.56 -15.00
N LEU A 434 -24.94 -37.38 -13.80
CA LEU A 434 -23.68 -36.64 -13.61
C LEU A 434 -22.48 -37.47 -14.10
N PRO A 435 -21.55 -36.89 -14.87
CA PRO A 435 -20.33 -37.59 -15.27
C PRO A 435 -19.42 -37.82 -14.06
N SER A 436 -18.64 -38.90 -14.10
CA SER A 436 -17.67 -39.22 -13.04
C SER A 436 -16.51 -38.23 -12.99
N ARG A 437 -16.27 -37.47 -14.07
CA ARG A 437 -15.24 -36.43 -14.14
C ARG A 437 -15.69 -35.31 -15.07
N TYR A 438 -15.42 -34.08 -14.68
CA TYR A 438 -15.68 -32.89 -15.49
C TYR A 438 -14.71 -31.76 -15.11
N SER A 439 -14.16 -31.06 -16.09
CA SER A 439 -13.27 -29.92 -15.89
C SER A 439 -13.69 -28.76 -16.77
N LEU A 440 -13.96 -27.60 -16.17
CA LEU A 440 -14.24 -26.38 -16.92
C LEU A 440 -13.01 -25.94 -17.74
N VAL A 441 -11.81 -26.18 -17.23
CA VAL A 441 -10.55 -25.87 -17.91
C VAL A 441 -10.46 -26.62 -19.24
N GLU A 442 -10.67 -27.94 -19.23
CA GLU A 442 -10.61 -28.78 -20.44
C GLU A 442 -11.72 -28.45 -21.45
N ASN A 443 -12.83 -27.90 -20.97
CA ASN A 443 -13.94 -27.48 -21.83
C ASN A 443 -13.79 -26.01 -22.31
N GLY A 444 -12.70 -25.31 -21.97
CA GLY A 444 -12.48 -23.91 -22.35
C GLY A 444 -13.45 -22.95 -21.66
N LEU A 445 -13.89 -23.28 -20.44
CA LEU A 445 -14.86 -22.55 -19.63
C LEU A 445 -14.26 -21.99 -18.33
N SER A 446 -12.93 -21.87 -18.28
CA SER A 446 -12.17 -21.23 -17.20
C SER A 446 -11.22 -20.21 -17.81
N THR A 447 -11.12 -19.04 -17.17
CA THR A 447 -10.16 -17.98 -17.54
C THR A 447 -8.75 -18.30 -17.03
N PRO A 448 -7.70 -17.63 -17.55
CA PRO A 448 -6.31 -17.83 -17.08
C PRO A 448 -6.12 -17.68 -15.56
N ILE A 449 -5.07 -18.30 -15.04
CA ILE A 449 -4.64 -18.13 -13.63
C ILE A 449 -4.14 -16.71 -13.40
N ARG A 450 -4.43 -16.16 -12.22
CA ARG A 450 -3.97 -14.86 -11.73
C ARG A 450 -3.09 -15.02 -10.49
N ASP A 451 -2.42 -13.95 -10.08
CA ASP A 451 -1.53 -13.92 -8.93
C ASP A 451 -1.88 -12.76 -7.99
N GLN A 452 -2.28 -13.09 -6.76
CA GLN A 452 -2.59 -12.13 -5.71
C GLN A 452 -1.33 -11.59 -5.00
N GLN A 453 -0.14 -12.14 -5.32
CA GLN A 453 1.14 -11.77 -4.71
C GLN A 453 1.11 -11.89 -3.17
N ALA A 454 1.63 -10.90 -2.43
CA ALA A 454 1.64 -10.90 -0.98
C ALA A 454 0.30 -10.43 -0.37
N GLY A 455 -0.61 -9.91 -1.20
CA GLY A 455 -1.92 -9.39 -0.78
C GLY A 455 -2.85 -10.47 -0.25
N GLY A 456 -3.52 -10.20 0.87
CA GLY A 456 -4.55 -11.04 1.47
C GLY A 456 -5.90 -11.03 0.71
N ASN A 457 -5.89 -11.01 -0.62
CA ASN A 457 -7.06 -10.69 -1.45
C ASN A 457 -7.70 -11.91 -2.12
N CYS A 458 -7.35 -13.14 -1.70
CA CYS A 458 -7.85 -14.40 -2.25
C CYS A 458 -9.38 -14.48 -2.44
N TRP A 459 -10.15 -13.83 -1.55
CA TRP A 459 -11.61 -13.76 -1.58
C TRP A 459 -12.14 -13.03 -2.83
N ALA A 460 -11.44 -11.97 -3.27
CA ALA A 460 -11.75 -11.24 -4.50
C ALA A 460 -11.48 -12.10 -5.74
N PHE A 461 -10.29 -12.70 -5.81
CA PHE A 461 -9.89 -13.60 -6.90
C PHE A 461 -10.82 -14.82 -7.03
N ALA A 462 -11.17 -15.47 -5.92
CA ALA A 462 -12.02 -16.64 -5.93
C ALA A 462 -13.42 -16.33 -6.49
N GLY A 463 -13.99 -15.19 -6.07
CA GLY A 463 -15.31 -14.74 -6.52
C GLY A 463 -15.31 -14.21 -7.95
N ILE A 464 -14.29 -13.43 -8.35
CA ILE A 464 -14.15 -12.94 -9.72
C ILE A 464 -13.94 -14.09 -10.70
N ALA A 465 -13.06 -15.05 -10.40
CA ALA A 465 -12.88 -16.23 -11.25
C ALA A 465 -14.16 -17.08 -11.37
N ALA A 466 -14.98 -17.16 -10.31
CA ALA A 466 -16.29 -17.80 -10.37
C ALA A 466 -17.26 -17.04 -11.30
N LEU A 467 -17.29 -15.71 -11.23
CA LEU A 467 -18.11 -14.87 -12.10
C LEU A 467 -17.67 -14.96 -13.56
N GLU A 468 -16.37 -14.85 -13.84
CA GLU A 468 -15.82 -14.97 -15.19
C GLU A 468 -16.17 -16.31 -15.84
N SER A 469 -15.98 -17.41 -15.11
CA SER A 469 -16.36 -18.74 -15.58
C SER A 469 -17.87 -18.84 -15.85
N CYS A 470 -18.69 -18.21 -14.99
CA CYS A 470 -20.14 -18.17 -15.18
C CYS A 470 -20.53 -17.42 -16.45
N ILE A 471 -19.93 -16.26 -16.71
CA ILE A 471 -20.16 -15.47 -17.92
C ILE A 471 -19.71 -16.26 -19.16
N LEU A 472 -18.50 -16.82 -19.12
CA LEU A 472 -17.92 -17.58 -20.23
C LEU A 472 -18.80 -18.78 -20.59
N LYS A 473 -19.32 -19.50 -19.59
CA LYS A 473 -20.23 -20.62 -19.81
C LYS A 473 -21.61 -20.19 -20.30
N ALA A 474 -22.17 -19.11 -19.78
CA ALA A 474 -23.49 -18.64 -20.17
C ALA A 474 -23.50 -18.02 -21.58
N THR A 475 -22.39 -17.40 -22.00
CA THR A 475 -22.35 -16.51 -23.16
C THR A 475 -21.32 -16.90 -24.23
N GLY A 476 -20.29 -17.66 -23.87
CA GLY A 476 -19.12 -17.89 -24.71
C GLY A 476 -18.15 -16.70 -24.79
N ILE A 477 -18.38 -15.63 -24.02
CA ILE A 477 -17.54 -14.44 -23.97
C ILE A 477 -16.62 -14.52 -22.75
N SER A 478 -15.32 -14.36 -22.96
CA SER A 478 -14.35 -14.23 -21.87
C SER A 478 -14.29 -12.77 -21.43
N TYR A 479 -14.35 -12.55 -20.13
CA TYR A 479 -13.98 -11.29 -19.51
C TYR A 479 -12.69 -11.46 -18.74
N ASP A 480 -12.01 -10.33 -18.56
CA ASP A 480 -10.86 -10.16 -17.68
C ASP A 480 -11.23 -9.05 -16.70
N LEU A 481 -11.74 -9.44 -15.53
CA LEU A 481 -12.36 -8.54 -14.56
C LEU A 481 -11.36 -8.15 -13.47
N SER A 482 -11.48 -6.94 -12.95
CA SER A 482 -10.56 -6.38 -11.97
C SER A 482 -10.84 -6.88 -10.55
N GLU A 483 -9.91 -7.66 -10.00
CA GLU A 483 -9.89 -7.92 -8.56
C GLU A 483 -9.54 -6.66 -7.75
N GLU A 484 -8.70 -5.78 -8.30
CA GLU A 484 -8.27 -4.50 -7.69
C GLU A 484 -9.47 -3.66 -7.28
N ASN A 485 -10.38 -3.45 -8.23
CA ASN A 485 -11.56 -2.63 -8.03
C ASN A 485 -12.49 -3.24 -6.99
N VAL A 486 -12.66 -4.57 -7.01
CA VAL A 486 -13.46 -5.26 -6.00
C VAL A 486 -12.84 -5.10 -4.63
N LYS A 487 -11.54 -5.40 -4.45
CA LYS A 487 -10.89 -5.33 -3.14
C LYS A 487 -10.93 -3.93 -2.56
N ASN A 488 -10.57 -2.91 -3.33
CA ASN A 488 -10.45 -1.56 -2.80
C ASN A 488 -11.83 -0.95 -2.55
N LEU A 489 -12.84 -1.20 -3.40
CA LEU A 489 -14.17 -0.62 -3.24
C LEU A 489 -14.99 -1.23 -2.10
N VAL A 490 -14.63 -2.38 -1.55
CA VAL A 490 -15.35 -2.98 -0.40
C VAL A 490 -14.55 -3.03 0.90
N GLU A 491 -13.38 -2.40 0.95
CA GLU A 491 -12.51 -2.34 2.13
C GLU A 491 -12.42 -0.94 2.76
N LEU A 492 -11.63 -0.81 3.83
CA LEU A 492 -11.63 0.33 4.76
C LEU A 492 -11.54 1.68 4.06
N TYR A 493 -10.76 1.79 2.97
CA TYR A 493 -10.49 3.05 2.28
C TYR A 493 -11.41 3.34 1.10
N SER A 494 -12.53 2.63 1.01
CA SER A 494 -13.59 2.99 0.09
C SER A 494 -14.74 3.67 0.80
N ALA A 495 -15.36 4.60 0.08
CA ALA A 495 -16.63 5.19 0.45
C ALA A 495 -17.73 4.13 0.64
N TYR A 496 -17.60 2.95 0.03
CA TYR A 496 -18.60 1.86 0.04
C TYR A 496 -18.18 0.67 0.91
N GLY A 497 -16.93 0.70 1.37
CA GLY A 497 -16.29 -0.47 1.92
C GLY A 497 -16.52 -0.69 3.40
N TRP A 498 -16.19 -1.90 3.80
CA TRP A 498 -16.33 -2.38 5.15
C TRP A 498 -15.13 -1.93 5.98
N LYS A 499 -15.24 -1.97 7.32
CA LYS A 499 -14.13 -1.64 8.22
C LYS A 499 -13.10 -2.78 8.33
N TYR A 500 -12.66 -3.31 7.19
CA TYR A 500 -11.61 -4.31 7.04
C TYR A 500 -10.40 -3.69 6.34
N SER A 501 -9.20 -3.89 6.87
CA SER A 501 -8.00 -3.31 6.27
C SER A 501 -7.72 -3.93 4.91
N THR A 502 -7.30 -3.07 3.99
CA THR A 502 -6.97 -3.50 2.64
C THR A 502 -5.75 -4.40 2.60
N ASN A 503 -5.85 -5.48 1.82
CA ASN A 503 -4.79 -6.48 1.57
C ASN A 503 -4.43 -7.39 2.75
N GLU A 504 -5.25 -7.46 3.80
CA GLU A 504 -4.96 -8.25 5.01
C GLU A 504 -5.93 -9.42 5.23
N GLY A 505 -6.72 -9.77 4.21
CA GLY A 505 -7.78 -10.78 4.31
C GLY A 505 -9.18 -10.19 4.21
N GLY A 506 -10.13 -11.03 3.84
CA GLY A 506 -11.54 -10.64 3.71
C GLY A 506 -12.46 -11.86 3.78
N HIS A 507 -13.75 -11.61 3.60
CA HIS A 507 -14.78 -12.64 3.58
C HIS A 507 -15.38 -12.74 2.17
N ASP A 508 -15.92 -13.89 1.82
CA ASP A 508 -16.57 -14.11 0.53
C ASP A 508 -17.69 -13.10 0.25
N GLU A 509 -18.41 -12.70 1.31
CA GLU A 509 -19.46 -11.68 1.31
C GLU A 509 -19.03 -10.36 0.69
N MET A 510 -17.75 -10.02 0.79
CA MET A 510 -17.24 -8.77 0.25
C MET A 510 -17.27 -8.77 -1.28
N THR A 511 -16.93 -9.89 -1.92
CA THR A 511 -16.95 -9.99 -3.40
C THR A 511 -18.37 -9.91 -3.91
N TYR A 512 -19.26 -10.76 -3.42
CA TYR A 512 -20.62 -10.74 -3.96
C TYR A 512 -21.46 -9.55 -3.45
N GLY A 513 -21.11 -8.95 -2.31
CA GLY A 513 -21.66 -7.66 -1.87
C GLY A 513 -21.35 -6.56 -2.88
N ASN A 514 -20.07 -6.42 -3.29
CA ASN A 514 -19.67 -5.50 -4.36
C ASN A 514 -20.52 -5.67 -5.63
N LEU A 515 -20.62 -6.92 -6.08
CA LEU A 515 -21.26 -7.28 -7.35
C LEU A 515 -22.78 -7.10 -7.30
N LEU A 516 -23.43 -7.53 -6.22
CA LEU A 516 -24.89 -7.36 -6.02
C LEU A 516 -25.27 -5.89 -5.79
N SER A 517 -24.33 -5.07 -5.31
CA SER A 517 -24.50 -3.64 -5.20
C SER A 517 -24.33 -2.88 -6.49
N TRP A 518 -23.94 -3.56 -7.57
CA TRP A 518 -23.65 -2.95 -8.88
C TRP A 518 -22.58 -1.85 -8.76
N ILE A 519 -21.61 -2.07 -7.89
CA ILE A 519 -20.41 -1.23 -7.77
C ILE A 519 -19.33 -1.76 -8.72
N GLY A 520 -19.27 -3.07 -8.89
CA GLY A 520 -18.48 -3.76 -9.90
C GLY A 520 -19.31 -4.84 -10.62
N PRO A 521 -18.68 -5.66 -11.47
CA PRO A 521 -17.24 -5.66 -11.76
C PRO A 521 -16.88 -4.68 -12.89
N VAL A 522 -15.61 -4.30 -12.96
CA VAL A 522 -14.99 -3.56 -14.08
C VAL A 522 -13.92 -4.42 -14.74
N LEU A 523 -13.31 -3.97 -15.83
CA LEU A 523 -12.23 -4.71 -16.50
C LEU A 523 -10.91 -4.54 -15.75
N GLU A 524 -10.08 -5.56 -15.75
CA GLU A 524 -8.68 -5.51 -15.26
C GLU A 524 -7.86 -4.45 -16.01
N SER A 525 -8.21 -4.16 -17.27
CA SER A 525 -7.56 -3.08 -18.03
C SER A 525 -7.88 -1.67 -17.52
N ASP A 526 -8.99 -1.50 -16.80
CA ASP A 526 -9.45 -0.21 -16.31
C ASP A 526 -8.93 0.08 -14.88
N ASP A 527 -8.66 -0.97 -14.10
CA ASP A 527 -8.12 -0.90 -12.74
C ASP A 527 -7.29 -2.17 -12.47
N LYS A 528 -5.96 -2.08 -12.55
CA LYS A 528 -5.05 -3.23 -12.57
C LYS A 528 -4.65 -3.66 -11.16
N TYR A 529 -4.49 -4.96 -10.96
CA TYR A 529 -4.11 -5.49 -9.66
C TYR A 529 -2.71 -5.05 -9.18
N ASP A 530 -2.66 -4.52 -7.95
CA ASP A 530 -1.46 -4.18 -7.16
C ASP A 530 -1.71 -4.59 -5.70
N ASP A 531 -0.87 -5.47 -5.14
CA ASP A 531 -1.08 -6.05 -3.81
C ASP A 531 -0.81 -5.10 -2.63
N LEU A 532 -0.26 -3.92 -2.89
CA LEU A 532 -0.03 -2.83 -1.93
C LEU A 532 -1.05 -1.70 -2.07
N SER A 533 -1.71 -1.62 -3.22
CA SER A 533 -2.75 -0.63 -3.49
C SER A 533 -3.93 -0.72 -2.54
N THR A 534 -4.54 0.43 -2.26
CA THR A 534 -5.62 0.56 -1.29
C THR A 534 -6.81 1.38 -1.75
N LEU A 535 -6.74 2.00 -2.93
CA LEU A 535 -7.76 2.89 -3.45
C LEU A 535 -8.11 2.49 -4.87
N SER A 536 -9.40 2.58 -5.17
CA SER A 536 -9.89 2.42 -6.52
C SER A 536 -10.96 3.47 -6.78
N THR A 537 -11.07 3.86 -8.05
CA THR A 537 -12.15 4.74 -8.49
C THR A 537 -13.45 3.95 -8.57
N LEU A 538 -14.58 4.59 -8.27
CA LEU A 538 -15.87 4.06 -8.71
C LEU A 538 -15.96 4.18 -10.24
N LEU A 539 -15.81 3.04 -10.91
CA LEU A 539 -15.91 2.91 -12.35
C LEU A 539 -17.28 2.32 -12.74
N ASP A 540 -17.67 2.52 -14.00
CA ASP A 540 -18.93 1.97 -14.50
C ASP A 540 -18.82 0.44 -14.63
N PRO A 541 -19.69 -0.34 -13.95
CA PRO A 541 -19.66 -1.78 -14.07
C PRO A 541 -19.94 -2.24 -15.50
N VAL A 542 -19.16 -3.21 -15.98
CA VAL A 542 -19.39 -3.83 -17.29
C VAL A 542 -20.67 -4.67 -17.31
N MET A 543 -21.16 -5.07 -16.13
CA MET A 543 -22.42 -5.78 -15.97
C MET A 543 -22.99 -5.61 -14.57
N HIS A 544 -24.28 -5.93 -14.42
CA HIS A 544 -24.98 -5.91 -13.14
C HIS A 544 -25.33 -7.33 -12.72
N VAL A 545 -24.69 -7.83 -11.67
CA VAL A 545 -25.01 -9.13 -11.08
C VAL A 545 -26.30 -8.99 -10.26
N GLN A 546 -27.29 -9.85 -10.54
CA GLN A 546 -28.58 -9.83 -9.84
C GLN A 546 -28.79 -11.00 -8.88
N ASN A 547 -28.08 -12.12 -9.07
CA ASN A 547 -28.29 -13.33 -8.29
C ASN A 547 -26.97 -14.03 -7.95
N VAL A 548 -26.87 -14.38 -6.69
CA VAL A 548 -25.86 -15.28 -6.12
C VAL A 548 -26.58 -16.51 -5.62
N TYR A 549 -26.01 -17.69 -5.85
CA TYR A 549 -26.54 -18.97 -5.41
C TYR A 549 -25.61 -19.59 -4.38
N TYR A 550 -26.05 -19.59 -3.12
CA TYR A 550 -25.43 -20.42 -2.09
C TYR A 550 -25.84 -21.87 -2.28
N LEU A 551 -24.84 -22.74 -2.32
CA LEU A 551 -25.09 -24.16 -2.47
C LEU A 551 -25.67 -24.72 -1.16
N PRO A 552 -26.63 -25.66 -1.24
CA PRO A 552 -27.12 -26.34 -0.05
C PRO A 552 -25.97 -27.10 0.63
N ALA A 553 -26.06 -27.22 1.95
CA ALA A 553 -25.09 -28.00 2.71
C ALA A 553 -25.12 -29.48 2.27
N ARG A 554 -23.95 -30.08 2.06
CA ARG A 554 -23.84 -31.53 1.91
C ARG A 554 -23.91 -32.23 3.27
N THR A 555 -24.43 -33.45 3.27
CA THR A 555 -24.64 -34.25 4.49
C THR A 555 -23.60 -35.36 4.70
N SER A 556 -22.87 -35.72 3.65
CA SER A 556 -21.71 -36.63 3.67
C SER A 556 -20.68 -36.21 2.62
N TYR A 557 -19.44 -36.70 2.70
CA TYR A 557 -18.40 -36.38 1.71
C TYR A 557 -18.66 -36.97 0.31
N SER A 558 -19.63 -37.89 0.21
CA SER A 558 -20.15 -38.43 -1.05
C SER A 558 -21.35 -37.65 -1.62
N ASP A 559 -21.95 -36.76 -0.84
CA ASP A 559 -23.10 -35.94 -1.23
C ASP A 559 -22.64 -34.68 -1.98
N ASN A 560 -22.13 -34.89 -3.19
CA ASN A 560 -21.46 -33.86 -4.00
C ASN A 560 -22.31 -33.38 -5.19
N ASP A 561 -23.53 -33.90 -5.35
CA ASP A 561 -24.38 -33.66 -6.53
C ASP A 561 -24.81 -32.21 -6.69
N ALA A 562 -24.97 -31.45 -5.60
CA ALA A 562 -25.33 -30.03 -5.67
C ALA A 562 -24.19 -29.19 -6.26
N MET A 563 -22.96 -29.40 -5.77
CA MET A 563 -21.74 -28.77 -6.29
C MET A 563 -21.50 -29.13 -7.76
N LYS A 564 -21.55 -30.42 -8.10
CA LYS A 564 -21.38 -30.88 -9.49
C LYS A 564 -22.42 -30.28 -10.43
N ARG A 565 -23.69 -30.18 -9.99
CA ARG A 565 -24.74 -29.52 -10.78
C ARG A 565 -24.48 -28.03 -10.94
N ALA A 566 -24.09 -27.33 -9.89
CA ALA A 566 -23.73 -25.91 -9.99
C ALA A 566 -22.62 -25.68 -11.03
N ILE A 567 -21.59 -26.53 -11.04
CA ILE A 567 -20.51 -26.49 -12.03
C ILE A 567 -21.02 -26.72 -13.46
N LEU A 568 -21.93 -27.70 -13.65
CA LEU A 568 -22.51 -28.01 -14.96
C LEU A 568 -23.50 -26.98 -15.47
N ASP A 569 -24.25 -26.34 -14.57
CA ASP A 569 -25.35 -25.45 -14.93
C ASP A 569 -24.88 -23.99 -15.01
N TYR A 570 -24.00 -23.57 -14.09
CA TYR A 570 -23.66 -22.16 -13.87
C TYR A 570 -22.20 -21.81 -14.12
N GLY A 571 -21.26 -22.74 -13.94
CA GLY A 571 -19.83 -22.45 -14.08
C GLY A 571 -19.10 -22.64 -12.76
N ALA A 572 -17.92 -22.06 -12.61
CA ALA A 572 -17.09 -22.32 -11.44
C ALA A 572 -17.74 -21.85 -10.12
N VAL A 573 -17.32 -22.45 -9.00
CA VAL A 573 -17.89 -22.20 -7.67
C VAL A 573 -16.79 -21.72 -6.73
N ALA A 574 -16.99 -20.57 -6.10
CA ALA A 574 -16.08 -20.05 -5.09
C ALA A 574 -16.30 -20.75 -3.73
N VAL A 575 -15.21 -21.10 -3.05
CA VAL A 575 -15.21 -21.80 -1.75
C VAL A 575 -14.09 -21.32 -0.85
N ASN A 576 -14.29 -21.47 0.46
CA ASN A 576 -13.24 -21.30 1.47
C ASN A 576 -12.52 -22.61 1.75
N ILE A 577 -11.22 -22.52 2.04
CA ILE A 577 -10.38 -23.64 2.40
C ILE A 577 -9.41 -23.23 3.53
N PHE A 578 -8.97 -24.20 4.31
CA PHE A 578 -7.77 -24.05 5.12
C PHE A 578 -6.60 -24.58 4.32
N MET A 579 -5.58 -23.75 4.10
CA MET A 579 -4.42 -24.08 3.29
C MET A 579 -3.15 -24.01 4.13
N ASP A 580 -2.39 -25.11 4.10
CA ASP A 580 -1.09 -25.26 4.76
C ASP A 580 -0.17 -26.07 3.84
N GLN A 581 0.32 -25.39 2.79
CA GLN A 581 1.15 -26.00 1.76
C GLN A 581 2.54 -26.43 2.25
N THR A 582 2.98 -25.90 3.40
CA THR A 582 4.30 -26.21 3.97
C THR A 582 4.31 -27.53 4.75
N ASN A 583 3.13 -28.08 5.01
CA ASN A 583 2.97 -29.28 5.80
C ASN A 583 2.89 -30.53 4.90
N PRO A 584 3.93 -31.38 4.90
CA PRO A 584 4.00 -32.55 4.01
C PRO A 584 2.98 -33.64 4.37
N LEU A 585 2.25 -33.52 5.48
CA LEU A 585 1.16 -34.44 5.82
C LEU A 585 -0.12 -34.13 5.05
N VAL A 586 -0.29 -32.93 4.53
CA VAL A 586 -1.54 -32.51 3.87
C VAL A 586 -1.35 -32.10 2.43
N TRP A 587 -0.11 -31.76 2.02
CA TRP A 587 0.25 -31.35 0.66
C TRP A 587 1.16 -32.38 -0.02
N ASN A 588 0.79 -32.78 -1.24
CA ASN A 588 1.63 -33.55 -2.15
C ASN A 588 2.00 -32.68 -3.36
N GLU A 589 3.25 -32.24 -3.41
CA GLU A 589 3.79 -31.38 -4.46
C GLU A 589 3.79 -32.07 -5.84
N ASP A 590 4.24 -33.33 -5.92
CA ASP A 590 4.32 -34.09 -7.19
C ASP A 590 2.98 -34.30 -7.88
N LYS A 591 1.88 -34.21 -7.12
CA LYS A 591 0.52 -34.42 -7.60
C LYS A 591 -0.35 -33.17 -7.54
N ALA A 592 0.20 -32.06 -7.03
CA ALA A 592 -0.56 -30.90 -6.61
C ALA A 592 -1.85 -31.32 -5.88
N ALA A 593 -1.73 -32.14 -4.84
CA ALA A 593 -2.88 -32.78 -4.19
C ALA A 593 -2.92 -32.45 -2.70
N TYR A 594 -4.04 -31.86 -2.27
CA TYR A 594 -4.26 -31.35 -0.92
C TYR A 594 -5.38 -32.10 -0.19
N TYR A 595 -5.12 -32.46 1.06
CA TYR A 595 -6.14 -33.00 1.96
C TYR A 595 -5.86 -32.62 3.41
N TYR A 596 -6.59 -31.64 3.94
CA TYR A 596 -6.50 -31.30 5.36
C TYR A 596 -7.33 -32.25 6.21
N VAL A 597 -6.71 -33.17 6.95
CA VAL A 597 -7.47 -34.20 7.70
C VAL A 597 -7.83 -33.79 9.14
N PHE A 598 -7.15 -32.79 9.72
CA PHE A 598 -7.20 -32.55 11.16
C PHE A 598 -8.47 -31.82 11.64
N GLY A 599 -9.11 -31.04 10.76
CA GLY A 599 -10.23 -30.16 11.10
C GLY A 599 -9.89 -29.14 12.20
N GLY A 600 -10.91 -28.45 12.73
CA GLY A 600 -10.78 -27.60 13.92
C GLY A 600 -10.14 -26.23 13.72
N TYR A 601 -9.70 -25.88 12.51
CA TYR A 601 -9.25 -24.54 12.15
C TYR A 601 -10.30 -23.83 11.28
N SER A 602 -10.35 -22.51 11.41
CA SER A 602 -11.10 -21.66 10.48
C SER A 602 -10.39 -21.62 9.12
N PRO A 603 -11.12 -21.43 8.00
CA PRO A 603 -10.50 -21.18 6.70
C PRO A 603 -9.54 -19.98 6.76
N ASN A 604 -8.49 -20.03 5.95
CA ASN A 604 -7.50 -18.95 5.80
C ASN A 604 -7.23 -18.58 4.33
N HIS A 605 -7.92 -19.22 3.38
CA HIS A 605 -7.76 -18.99 1.96
C HIS A 605 -9.09 -19.22 1.23
N ALA A 606 -9.26 -18.56 0.08
CA ALA A 606 -10.41 -18.74 -0.80
C ALA A 606 -9.94 -19.15 -2.20
N VAL A 607 -10.66 -20.07 -2.84
CA VAL A 607 -10.30 -20.67 -4.12
C VAL A 607 -11.54 -20.95 -4.96
N THR A 608 -11.36 -21.26 -6.24
CA THR A 608 -12.47 -21.56 -7.15
C THR A 608 -12.45 -23.03 -7.58
N ILE A 609 -13.50 -23.79 -7.27
CA ILE A 609 -13.70 -25.14 -7.81
C ILE A 609 -14.13 -25.04 -9.27
N VAL A 610 -13.28 -25.58 -10.15
CA VAL A 610 -13.48 -25.57 -11.61
C VAL A 610 -13.82 -26.95 -12.19
N GLY A 611 -13.93 -27.96 -11.35
CA GLY A 611 -14.26 -29.32 -11.79
C GLY A 611 -14.17 -30.35 -10.69
N TRP A 612 -14.28 -31.61 -11.08
CA TRP A 612 -14.19 -32.75 -10.18
C TRP A 612 -13.75 -34.01 -10.91
N ASP A 613 -13.24 -34.99 -10.16
CA ASP A 613 -12.92 -36.34 -10.60
C ASP A 613 -13.23 -37.34 -9.48
N ASP A 614 -14.30 -38.13 -9.65
CA ASP A 614 -14.74 -39.17 -8.71
C ASP A 614 -13.78 -40.35 -8.62
N THR A 615 -12.87 -40.48 -9.59
CA THR A 615 -11.91 -41.57 -9.68
C THR A 615 -10.51 -41.14 -9.26
N TYR A 616 -10.33 -39.90 -8.80
CA TYR A 616 -9.04 -39.41 -8.34
C TYR A 616 -8.57 -40.24 -7.12
N PRO A 617 -7.45 -41.00 -7.23
CA PRO A 617 -7.07 -41.94 -6.20
C PRO A 617 -6.74 -41.23 -4.89
N LYS A 618 -7.35 -41.68 -3.78
CA LYS A 618 -7.03 -41.10 -2.48
C LYS A 618 -5.57 -41.29 -2.10
N SER A 619 -4.89 -42.30 -2.64
CA SER A 619 -3.45 -42.53 -2.48
C SER A 619 -2.57 -41.40 -3.02
N ASN A 620 -3.11 -40.46 -3.82
CA ASN A 620 -2.38 -39.27 -4.23
C ASN A 620 -2.28 -38.22 -3.11
N PHE A 621 -3.12 -38.29 -2.08
CA PHE A 621 -3.02 -37.43 -0.90
C PHE A 621 -2.11 -38.08 0.16
N PRO A 622 -1.23 -37.33 0.85
CA PRO A 622 -0.31 -37.94 1.83
C PRO A 622 -1.03 -38.68 2.96
N MET A 623 -2.21 -38.19 3.36
CA MET A 623 -3.09 -38.82 4.37
C MET A 623 -4.34 -39.47 3.76
N GLY A 624 -4.25 -39.90 2.49
CA GLY A 624 -5.36 -40.50 1.74
C GLY A 624 -6.00 -41.74 2.37
N ASP A 625 -5.25 -42.50 3.17
CA ASP A 625 -5.78 -43.66 3.90
C ASP A 625 -6.88 -43.28 4.91
N MET A 626 -6.90 -42.02 5.36
CA MET A 626 -7.95 -41.47 6.23
C MET A 626 -9.19 -41.00 5.47
N ALA A 627 -9.11 -40.83 4.14
CA ALA A 627 -10.26 -40.43 3.34
C ALA A 627 -11.25 -41.60 3.18
N GLU A 628 -12.55 -41.27 3.30
CA GLU A 628 -13.66 -42.22 3.22
C GLU A 628 -13.81 -42.84 1.82
N CYS A 629 -13.40 -42.11 0.78
CA CYS A 629 -13.49 -42.55 -0.61
C CYS A 629 -12.40 -41.89 -1.49
N ASP A 630 -12.22 -42.45 -2.69
CA ASP A 630 -11.56 -41.75 -3.78
C ASP A 630 -12.40 -40.53 -4.19
N GLY A 631 -11.76 -39.58 -4.86
CA GLY A 631 -12.42 -38.44 -5.46
C GLY A 631 -11.89 -37.09 -4.99
N ALA A 632 -11.85 -36.14 -5.92
CA ALA A 632 -11.28 -34.82 -5.68
C ALA A 632 -11.98 -33.72 -6.49
N TRP A 633 -11.98 -32.52 -5.91
CA TRP A 633 -12.26 -31.27 -6.61
C TRP A 633 -11.03 -30.85 -7.42
N ILE A 634 -11.26 -30.31 -8.61
CA ILE A 634 -10.24 -29.61 -9.40
C ILE A 634 -10.37 -28.13 -9.06
N VAL A 635 -9.30 -27.53 -8.55
CA VAL A 635 -9.33 -26.20 -7.95
C VAL A 635 -8.39 -25.27 -8.69
N LYS A 636 -8.87 -24.07 -9.01
CA LYS A 636 -8.13 -22.93 -9.57
C LYS A 636 -7.69 -22.05 -8.40
N ASN A 637 -6.38 -21.77 -8.32
CA ASN A 637 -5.79 -20.91 -7.31
C ASN A 637 -5.47 -19.50 -7.86
N SER A 638 -4.99 -18.62 -6.99
CA SER A 638 -4.62 -17.22 -7.26
C SER A 638 -3.17 -16.90 -6.88
N TRP A 639 -2.24 -17.86 -7.05
CA TRP A 639 -0.81 -17.70 -6.73
C TRP A 639 0.09 -17.85 -7.96
N GLY A 640 -0.43 -17.45 -9.12
CA GLY A 640 0.30 -17.51 -10.39
C GLY A 640 0.45 -18.93 -10.95
N THR A 641 0.88 -19.00 -12.22
CA THR A 641 1.07 -20.28 -12.93
C THR A 641 2.32 -21.05 -12.47
N GLY A 642 3.21 -20.41 -11.71
CA GLY A 642 4.42 -21.04 -11.16
C GLY A 642 4.16 -21.95 -9.96
N TRP A 643 2.93 -21.97 -9.44
CA TRP A 643 2.54 -22.74 -8.26
C TRP A 643 1.66 -23.95 -8.60
N GLY A 644 1.84 -25.08 -7.89
CA GLY A 644 1.00 -26.27 -8.08
C GLY A 644 1.15 -26.90 -9.47
N ASP A 645 0.03 -27.34 -10.05
CA ASP A 645 -0.06 -27.83 -11.44
C ASP A 645 -0.53 -26.69 -12.35
N GLU A 646 0.41 -25.82 -12.76
CA GLU A 646 0.14 -24.61 -13.56
C GLU A 646 -0.92 -23.68 -12.93
N GLY A 647 -0.91 -23.52 -11.60
CA GLY A 647 -1.87 -22.76 -10.82
C GLY A 647 -3.10 -23.54 -10.34
N TYR A 648 -3.22 -24.82 -10.73
CA TYR A 648 -4.30 -25.71 -10.32
C TYR A 648 -3.83 -26.76 -9.32
N PHE A 649 -4.79 -27.34 -8.59
CA PHE A 649 -4.52 -28.45 -7.67
C PHE A 649 -5.79 -29.26 -7.41
N TYR A 650 -5.62 -30.45 -6.83
CA TYR A 650 -6.69 -31.34 -6.40
C TYR A 650 -6.94 -31.19 -4.90
N VAL A 651 -8.21 -31.09 -4.51
CA VAL A 651 -8.60 -31.14 -3.09
C VAL A 651 -9.50 -32.35 -2.85
N SER A 652 -9.15 -33.19 -1.88
CA SER A 652 -9.95 -34.36 -1.52
C SER A 652 -11.40 -34.00 -1.21
N TYR A 653 -12.37 -34.80 -1.66
CA TYR A 653 -13.76 -34.63 -1.25
C TYR A 653 -13.96 -34.72 0.25
N CYS A 654 -13.09 -35.47 0.95
CA CYS A 654 -13.13 -35.70 2.39
C CYS A 654 -12.51 -34.58 3.23
N ASP A 655 -12.04 -33.51 2.61
CA ASP A 655 -11.56 -32.34 3.33
C ASP A 655 -12.72 -31.72 4.15
N PRO A 656 -12.54 -31.50 5.47
CA PRO A 656 -13.60 -31.09 6.38
C PRO A 656 -13.91 -29.59 6.31
N ILE A 657 -13.06 -28.80 5.64
CA ILE A 657 -13.22 -27.35 5.52
C ILE A 657 -13.83 -26.99 4.18
N VAL A 658 -13.30 -27.53 3.07
CA VAL A 658 -13.85 -27.27 1.74
C VAL A 658 -15.27 -27.84 1.64
N TYR A 659 -16.24 -26.99 1.29
CA TYR A 659 -17.66 -27.37 1.21
C TYR A 659 -18.13 -28.19 2.44
N ALA A 660 -17.75 -27.76 3.65
CA ALA A 660 -17.94 -28.50 4.91
C ALA A 660 -19.35 -29.11 5.11
N LEU A 661 -19.39 -30.27 5.79
CA LEU A 661 -20.65 -30.96 6.11
C LEU A 661 -21.59 -30.07 6.93
N ASN A 662 -22.87 -30.07 6.58
CA ASN A 662 -23.93 -29.33 7.28
C ASN A 662 -23.70 -27.80 7.36
N ASN A 663 -22.91 -27.22 6.45
CA ASN A 663 -22.73 -25.77 6.30
C ASN A 663 -23.21 -25.27 4.93
N SER A 664 -24.27 -24.47 4.92
CA SER A 664 -24.91 -23.96 3.68
C SER A 664 -24.36 -22.62 3.18
N HIS A 665 -23.34 -22.04 3.83
CA HIS A 665 -22.72 -20.77 3.45
C HIS A 665 -21.22 -20.93 3.19
N ASN A 666 -20.82 -22.07 2.60
CA ASN A 666 -19.41 -22.40 2.37
C ASN A 666 -19.06 -22.55 0.87
N ALA A 667 -20.03 -22.31 0.00
CA ALA A 667 -19.84 -22.38 -1.45
C ALA A 667 -20.90 -21.53 -2.14
N TYR A 668 -20.47 -20.71 -3.10
CA TYR A 668 -21.39 -19.90 -3.89
C TYR A 668 -20.96 -19.78 -5.36
N THR A 669 -21.94 -19.51 -6.22
CA THR A 669 -21.73 -19.17 -7.64
C THR A 669 -22.76 -18.12 -8.06
N PHE A 670 -22.74 -17.72 -9.32
CA PHE A 670 -23.63 -16.69 -9.87
C PHE A 670 -24.69 -17.31 -10.78
N ILE A 671 -25.84 -16.65 -10.89
CA ILE A 671 -26.87 -17.04 -11.85
C ILE A 671 -27.16 -15.88 -12.79
N LEU A 672 -26.92 -16.09 -14.09
CA LEU A 672 -27.11 -15.08 -15.15
C LEU A 672 -28.36 -15.33 -16.02
N ASN A 673 -29.40 -15.96 -15.48
CA ASN A 673 -30.60 -16.40 -16.25
C ASN A 673 -31.89 -15.64 -15.91
N ASP A 674 -31.76 -14.39 -15.45
CA ASP A 674 -32.86 -13.54 -15.02
C ASP A 674 -34.00 -13.42 -16.02
N THR A 675 -35.22 -13.62 -15.52
CA THR A 675 -36.46 -13.40 -16.29
C THR A 675 -36.93 -11.95 -16.23
N VAL A 676 -36.50 -11.20 -15.21
CA VAL A 676 -36.81 -9.78 -14.99
C VAL A 676 -35.51 -9.02 -14.84
N ARG A 677 -35.37 -7.93 -15.60
CA ARG A 677 -34.19 -7.07 -15.59
C ARG A 677 -34.47 -5.82 -14.79
N TYR A 678 -33.61 -5.54 -13.82
CA TYR A 678 -33.60 -4.27 -13.14
C TYR A 678 -32.66 -3.33 -13.89
N ASN A 679 -33.04 -2.06 -14.01
CA ASN A 679 -32.18 -1.01 -14.56
C ASN A 679 -31.75 0.00 -13.51
N ARG A 680 -32.15 -0.22 -12.25
CA ARG A 680 -31.81 0.58 -11.09
C ARG A 680 -31.73 -0.32 -9.88
N ASN A 681 -30.70 -0.13 -9.06
CA ASN A 681 -30.55 -0.76 -7.77
C ASN A 681 -30.72 0.33 -6.70
N TYR A 682 -31.76 0.20 -5.87
CA TYR A 682 -32.01 1.10 -4.76
C TYR A 682 -31.69 0.34 -3.47
N GLN A 683 -30.57 0.66 -2.85
CA GLN A 683 -30.03 -0.08 -1.70
C GLN A 683 -29.64 0.86 -0.58
N TYR A 684 -29.69 0.34 0.65
CA TYR A 684 -29.26 1.03 1.87
C TYR A 684 -27.99 0.42 2.49
N ASP A 685 -27.53 -0.71 1.94
CA ASP A 685 -26.38 -1.49 2.40
C ASP A 685 -25.75 -2.18 1.18
N ILE A 686 -24.43 -2.42 1.27
CA ILE A 686 -23.60 -3.05 0.25
C ILE A 686 -23.18 -4.48 0.67
N GLY A 687 -23.29 -4.81 1.96
CA GLY A 687 -22.79 -6.07 2.51
C GLY A 687 -23.83 -7.06 3.03
N GLY A 688 -25.06 -6.60 3.35
CA GLY A 688 -26.16 -7.47 3.76
C GLY A 688 -25.88 -8.30 5.02
N MET A 689 -25.33 -7.68 6.08
CA MET A 689 -24.78 -8.42 7.24
C MET A 689 -25.75 -8.71 8.40
N THR A 690 -27.00 -8.23 8.38
CA THR A 690 -28.03 -8.58 9.39
C THR A 690 -29.46 -8.48 8.89
#